data_AF-A0A3M1YEH2-F1
#
_entry.id   AF-A0A3M1YEH2-F1
#
_cell.length_a   1.000
_cell.length_b   1.000
_cell.length_c   1.000
_cell.angle_alpha   90.00
_cell.angle_beta   90.00
_cell.angle_gamma   90.00
#
_symmetry.space_group_name_H-M   'P 1'
#
loop_
_entity.id
_entity.type
_entity.pdbx_description
1 polymer ?
#
loop_
_entity_poly.entity_id
_entity_poly.type
_entity_poly.pdbx_seq_one_letter_code
_entity_poly.pdbx_strand_id
1 'polypeptide(L)'
;MRKLLIIFTLLFLFLLTFDIYPGLRGGSGWRWEYELPQSMLPVLLLAGLLLVYVLGVWWSRHKPVWVGLCWAVIMSAVLAVGVVSIRGNPAELLFIRTVSPVQTGASTIATTMMAEDGVQTTLDRWTDVMRESLDLNLIHFTTSPPGQPLIHYAIAKLLDSTPAQWSYALRPYQCNNVDVMNYTRGEILSVGVVGMFMPLWAALGVLPIFVASRNIYKDKQLALYVAQWWALVPTILLFMPVWNVIYPALCALSFMFLLSAILQNRIWLAIMSGAVLSFTTFLNFAVLPVLLLFGLFTLGCWWWVYRTRGFVWTLKIGAWFGIGLLTCWIPFWLATGYTPLDIFAVTLEKHTNLVQRAYLPWLILHPYDTLLFMGIPLAGVTLWAAFTVFFPTLTSKQVNRSSHQTNTKPLADVLTITFVITFIAVNISGIAQGENGRIMSFYAPFILLVAARWLDSLPLMTTQALTVLVMASTLAVIPLDLNPPPDAPRTDISTLHTLEVIPADARFYSTHYLGEFKLSGYRLVADVGAQSITLETIWAGESRTERPYHLEVVAHVTDWQNEADSQTTSQAIRWLPQTGNYPPTCWQAGDVIHDVQVIHLPVVTAPVEWTLELRAVDPKTGDVAWVSTSDDEIRQAFIIPDIQYP
;
A
#
# COMPACT_ATOMS: atom_id res chain seq x y z
N MET A 1 -7.27 31.85 -21.26
CA MET A 1 -6.58 30.71 -20.61
C MET A 1 -7.50 29.94 -19.67
N ARG A 2 -7.86 30.43 -18.46
CA ARG A 2 -8.69 29.66 -17.49
C ARG A 2 -9.98 29.03 -18.07
N LYS A 3 -10.81 29.82 -18.78
CA LYS A 3 -12.03 29.32 -19.42
C LYS A 3 -11.77 28.18 -20.43
N LEU A 4 -10.73 28.33 -21.26
CA LEU A 4 -10.33 27.31 -22.24
C LEU A 4 -9.89 26.03 -21.54
N LEU A 5 -9.14 26.16 -20.44
CA LEU A 5 -8.69 25.02 -19.66
C LEU A 5 -9.85 24.26 -19.00
N ILE A 6 -10.85 24.99 -18.49
CA ILE A 6 -12.08 24.38 -17.96
C ILE A 6 -12.81 23.62 -19.08
N ILE A 7 -13.05 24.26 -20.23
CA ILE A 7 -13.73 23.63 -21.37
C ILE A 7 -12.98 22.38 -21.84
N PHE A 8 -11.66 22.47 -22.00
CA PHE A 8 -10.81 21.35 -22.38
C PHE A 8 -10.90 20.21 -21.36
N THR A 9 -10.86 20.53 -20.06
CA THR A 9 -10.97 19.52 -19.01
C THR A 9 -12.34 18.85 -19.05
N LEU A 10 -13.43 19.61 -19.17
CA LEU A 10 -14.79 19.04 -19.25
C LEU A 10 -14.94 18.11 -20.46
N LEU A 11 -14.41 18.49 -21.62
CA LEU A 11 -14.37 17.62 -22.79
C LEU A 11 -13.54 16.35 -22.54
N PHE A 12 -12.35 16.49 -21.96
CA PHE A 12 -11.50 15.35 -21.61
C PHE A 12 -12.21 14.38 -20.66
N LEU A 13 -12.83 14.90 -19.59
CA LEU A 13 -13.55 14.10 -18.62
C LEU A 13 -14.78 13.41 -19.23
N PHE A 14 -15.49 14.08 -20.14
CA PHE A 14 -16.57 13.46 -20.90
C PHE A 14 -16.05 12.28 -21.73
N LEU A 15 -14.98 12.47 -22.50
CA LEU A 15 -14.38 11.41 -23.31
C LEU A 15 -13.87 10.23 -22.47
N LEU A 16 -13.30 10.51 -21.29
CA LEU A 16 -12.84 9.49 -20.35
C LEU A 16 -14.02 8.74 -19.71
N THR A 17 -15.08 9.46 -19.31
CA THR A 17 -16.25 8.88 -18.63
C THR A 17 -16.91 7.82 -19.50
N PHE A 18 -17.06 8.11 -20.79
CA PHE A 18 -17.71 7.22 -21.77
C PHE A 18 -16.72 6.33 -22.53
N ASP A 19 -15.44 6.31 -22.12
CA ASP A 19 -14.34 5.59 -22.79
C ASP A 19 -14.33 5.74 -24.32
N ILE A 20 -14.68 6.93 -24.84
CA ILE A 20 -14.84 7.18 -26.28
C ILE A 20 -13.52 6.96 -27.04
N TYR A 21 -12.39 7.25 -26.38
CA TYR A 21 -11.05 7.00 -26.92
C TYR A 21 -10.16 6.34 -25.87
N PRO A 22 -9.96 5.01 -25.94
CA PRO A 22 -9.13 4.27 -24.98
C PRO A 22 -7.68 4.75 -24.88
N GLY A 23 -7.20 5.48 -25.89
CA GLY A 23 -5.87 6.11 -25.88
C GLY A 23 -5.69 7.18 -24.80
N LEU A 24 -6.78 7.72 -24.23
CA LEU A 24 -6.71 8.64 -23.07
C LEU A 24 -6.24 7.95 -21.79
N ARG A 25 -6.28 6.62 -21.75
CA ARG A 25 -5.84 5.83 -20.60
C ARG A 25 -4.44 5.25 -20.80
N GLY A 26 -3.77 5.56 -21.92
CA GLY A 26 -2.46 5.03 -22.29
C GLY A 26 -2.45 4.36 -23.67
N GLY A 27 -1.29 3.83 -24.06
CA GLY A 27 -1.08 3.12 -25.31
C GLY A 27 0.28 2.40 -25.33
N SER A 28 0.64 1.80 -26.46
CA SER A 28 1.98 1.23 -26.71
C SER A 28 2.46 0.25 -25.62
N GLY A 29 1.59 -0.69 -25.22
CA GLY A 29 1.89 -1.72 -24.23
C GLY A 29 1.52 -1.37 -22.78
N TRP A 30 0.93 -0.19 -22.54
CA TRP A 30 0.43 0.19 -21.21
C TRP A 30 -0.88 0.96 -21.29
N ARG A 31 -1.85 0.59 -20.45
CA ARG A 31 -3.12 1.30 -20.33
C ARG A 31 -3.69 1.10 -18.92
N TRP A 32 -4.16 2.19 -18.32
CA TRP A 32 -4.94 2.12 -17.08
C TRP A 32 -6.27 1.44 -17.33
N GLU A 33 -6.60 0.46 -16.50
CA GLU A 33 -7.84 -0.29 -16.62
C GLU A 33 -9.06 0.63 -16.44
N TYR A 34 -10.06 0.43 -17.31
CA TYR A 34 -11.32 1.13 -17.21
C TYR A 34 -12.33 0.17 -16.63
N GLU A 35 -12.87 0.55 -15.50
CA GLU A 35 -13.81 -0.25 -14.75
C GLU A 35 -14.77 0.71 -14.06
N LEU A 36 -16.05 0.55 -14.33
CA LEU A 36 -17.11 1.31 -13.66
C LEU A 36 -17.35 0.75 -12.25
N PRO A 37 -17.80 1.58 -11.30
CA PRO A 37 -18.04 1.11 -9.95
C PRO A 37 -19.29 0.22 -9.91
N GLN A 38 -19.27 -0.80 -9.07
CA GLN A 38 -20.39 -1.73 -8.90
C GLN A 38 -21.64 -1.04 -8.30
N SER A 39 -21.46 0.09 -7.60
CA SER A 39 -22.53 0.87 -6.99
C SER A 39 -22.30 2.37 -7.17
N MET A 40 -23.39 3.11 -7.42
CA MET A 40 -23.35 4.57 -7.54
C MET A 40 -23.31 5.30 -6.19
N LEU A 41 -23.68 4.63 -5.09
CA LEU A 41 -23.75 5.28 -3.78
C LEU A 41 -22.39 5.83 -3.32
N PRO A 42 -21.27 5.07 -3.35
CA PRO A 42 -19.94 5.61 -3.02
C PRO A 42 -19.52 6.78 -3.91
N VAL A 43 -19.89 6.78 -5.20
CA VAL A 43 -19.61 7.88 -6.13
C VAL A 43 -20.33 9.16 -5.71
N LEU A 44 -21.62 9.06 -5.36
CA LEU A 44 -22.40 10.18 -4.87
C LEU A 44 -21.87 10.71 -3.53
N LEU A 45 -21.45 9.82 -2.63
CA LEU A 45 -20.81 10.20 -1.37
C LEU A 45 -19.49 10.95 -1.61
N LEU A 46 -18.63 10.47 -2.52
CA LEU A 46 -17.40 11.17 -2.89
C LEU A 46 -17.71 12.55 -3.50
N ALA A 47 -18.71 12.65 -4.39
CA ALA A 47 -19.13 13.92 -4.96
C ALA A 47 -19.57 14.92 -3.88
N GLY A 48 -20.33 14.44 -2.87
CA GLY A 48 -20.70 15.23 -1.70
C GLY A 48 -19.49 15.68 -0.88
N LEU A 49 -18.54 14.79 -0.60
CA LEU A 49 -17.31 15.12 0.12
C LEU A 49 -16.45 16.15 -0.62
N LEU A 50 -16.33 16.02 -1.95
CA LEU A 50 -15.61 16.99 -2.80
C LEU A 50 -16.30 18.36 -2.80
N LEU A 51 -17.64 18.40 -2.85
CA LEU A 51 -18.39 19.65 -2.73
C LEU A 51 -18.17 20.31 -1.36
N VAL A 52 -18.28 19.54 -0.28
CA VAL A 52 -17.98 19.99 1.09
C VAL A 52 -16.56 20.54 1.16
N TYR A 53 -15.59 19.85 0.56
CA TYR A 53 -14.21 20.29 0.52
C TYR A 53 -14.05 21.65 -0.15
N VAL A 54 -14.58 21.83 -1.36
CA VAL A 54 -14.49 23.08 -2.14
C VAL A 54 -15.19 24.23 -1.41
N LEU A 55 -16.36 24.00 -0.81
CA LEU A 55 -17.07 24.99 0.00
C LEU A 55 -16.29 25.35 1.27
N GLY A 56 -15.67 24.36 1.92
CA GLY A 56 -14.82 24.56 3.09
C GLY A 56 -13.55 25.35 2.76
N VAL A 57 -12.95 25.12 1.58
CA VAL A 57 -11.86 25.95 1.06
C VAL A 57 -12.32 27.38 0.91
N TRP A 58 -13.44 27.62 0.23
CA TRP A 58 -14.02 28.97 0.07
C TRP A 58 -14.27 29.65 1.41
N TRP A 59 -14.88 28.95 2.36
CA TRP A 59 -15.14 29.45 3.72
C TRP A 59 -13.86 29.77 4.50
N SER A 60 -12.86 28.89 4.42
CA SER A 60 -11.59 29.03 5.15
C SER A 60 -10.73 30.21 4.70
N ARG A 61 -10.98 30.78 3.51
CA ARG A 61 -10.30 31.99 3.01
C ARG A 61 -10.49 33.19 3.95
N HIS A 62 -11.58 33.22 4.70
CA HIS A 62 -11.88 34.29 5.67
C HIS A 62 -11.51 33.91 7.10
N LYS A 63 -10.82 32.79 7.31
CA LYS A 63 -10.45 32.27 8.62
C LYS A 63 -8.93 32.37 8.85
N PRO A 64 -8.46 32.21 10.09
CA PRO A 64 -7.04 32.08 10.38
C PRO A 64 -6.42 30.93 9.57
N VAL A 65 -5.19 31.12 9.12
CA VAL A 65 -4.48 30.16 8.24
C VAL A 65 -4.45 28.75 8.83
N TRP A 66 -4.29 28.60 10.14
CA TRP A 66 -4.26 27.29 10.78
C TRP A 66 -5.57 26.51 10.61
N VAL A 67 -6.73 27.18 10.59
CA VAL A 67 -8.04 26.54 10.34
C VAL A 67 -8.07 25.95 8.94
N GLY A 68 -7.61 26.72 7.94
CA GLY A 68 -7.54 26.24 6.55
C GLY A 68 -6.54 25.11 6.34
N LEU A 69 -5.42 25.09 7.09
CA LEU A 69 -4.45 24.00 7.07
C LEU A 69 -5.02 22.73 7.71
N CYS A 70 -5.64 22.83 8.89
CA CYS A 70 -6.32 21.71 9.53
C CYS A 70 -7.41 21.14 8.63
N TRP A 71 -8.21 22.01 7.99
CA TRP A 71 -9.21 21.61 6.99
C TRP A 71 -8.58 20.82 5.84
N ALA A 72 -7.49 21.34 5.26
CA ALA A 72 -6.81 20.68 4.15
C ALA A 72 -6.23 19.31 4.53
N VAL A 73 -5.60 19.18 5.70
CA VAL A 73 -5.04 17.89 6.17
C VAL A 73 -6.14 16.88 6.43
N ILE A 74 -7.15 17.24 7.25
CA ILE A 74 -8.24 16.32 7.63
C ILE A 74 -9.00 15.88 6.38
N MET A 75 -9.40 16.82 5.54
CA MET A 75 -10.19 16.48 4.35
C MET A 75 -9.37 15.77 3.28
N SER A 76 -8.05 15.98 3.18
CA SER A 76 -7.21 15.17 2.28
C SER A 76 -7.24 13.70 2.67
N ALA A 77 -7.18 13.39 3.96
CA ALA A 77 -7.28 12.00 4.44
C ALA A 77 -8.69 11.43 4.21
N VAL A 78 -9.74 12.21 4.51
CA VAL A 78 -11.14 11.80 4.28
C VAL A 78 -11.43 11.57 2.79
N LEU A 79 -10.96 12.44 1.90
CA LEU A 79 -11.13 12.29 0.45
C LEU A 79 -10.38 11.07 -0.08
N ALA A 80 -9.18 10.77 0.43
CA ALA A 80 -8.46 9.56 0.08
C ALA A 80 -9.26 8.30 0.45
N VAL A 81 -9.84 8.24 1.65
CA VAL A 81 -10.74 7.14 2.06
C VAL A 81 -11.99 7.09 1.17
N GLY A 82 -12.59 8.24 0.84
CA GLY A 82 -13.75 8.32 -0.05
C GLY A 82 -13.46 7.92 -1.50
N VAL A 83 -12.22 8.09 -1.97
CA VAL A 83 -11.79 7.59 -3.29
C VAL A 83 -11.63 6.08 -3.27
N VAL A 84 -11.03 5.52 -2.21
CA VAL A 84 -10.91 4.07 -2.06
C VAL A 84 -12.30 3.40 -1.94
N SER A 85 -13.26 4.03 -1.26
CA SER A 85 -14.59 3.45 -1.06
C SER A 85 -15.42 3.27 -2.34
N ILE A 86 -15.02 3.89 -3.45
CA ILE A 86 -15.65 3.66 -4.76
C ILE A 86 -15.49 2.20 -5.21
N ARG A 87 -14.40 1.54 -4.79
CA ARG A 87 -14.07 0.17 -5.21
C ARG A 87 -14.50 -0.90 -4.20
N GLY A 88 -15.03 -0.52 -3.03
CA GLY A 88 -15.40 -1.48 -2.00
C GLY A 88 -15.28 -0.91 -0.59
N ASN A 89 -15.13 -1.78 0.42
CA ASN A 89 -14.90 -1.35 1.79
C ASN A 89 -13.51 -0.70 1.91
N PRO A 90 -13.39 0.58 2.28
CA PRO A 90 -12.10 1.25 2.29
C PRO A 90 -11.13 0.69 3.33
N ALA A 91 -11.61 0.21 4.47
CA ALA A 91 -10.74 -0.36 5.50
C ALA A 91 -10.11 -1.67 5.03
N GLU A 92 -10.93 -2.54 4.40
CA GLU A 92 -10.48 -3.76 3.76
C GLU A 92 -9.50 -3.44 2.62
N LEU A 93 -9.87 -2.57 1.68
CA LEU A 93 -9.04 -2.22 0.54
C LEU A 93 -7.68 -1.62 0.95
N LEU A 94 -7.64 -0.76 1.97
CA LEU A 94 -6.39 -0.23 2.51
C LEU A 94 -5.54 -1.35 3.16
N PHE A 95 -6.18 -2.30 3.84
CA PHE A 95 -5.48 -3.44 4.45
C PHE A 95 -4.91 -4.39 3.38
N ILE A 96 -5.76 -4.89 2.46
CA ILE A 96 -5.37 -5.91 1.47
C ILE A 96 -4.30 -5.40 0.52
N ARG A 97 -4.40 -4.14 0.07
CA ARG A 97 -3.37 -3.54 -0.80
C ARG A 97 -2.03 -3.36 -0.10
N THR A 98 -2.03 -3.33 1.23
CA THR A 98 -0.79 -3.18 2.01
C THR A 98 -0.14 -4.53 2.27
N VAL A 99 -0.92 -5.60 2.52
CA VAL A 99 -0.39 -6.98 2.68
C VAL A 99 -0.10 -7.68 1.37
N SER A 100 -0.65 -7.17 0.27
CA SER A 100 -0.47 -7.71 -1.07
C SER A 100 1.01 -7.82 -1.45
N PRO A 101 1.48 -9.03 -1.82
CA PRO A 101 2.81 -9.24 -2.39
C PRO A 101 3.03 -8.43 -3.68
N VAL A 102 1.98 -8.27 -4.49
CA VAL A 102 2.07 -7.67 -5.83
C VAL A 102 1.98 -6.14 -5.78
N GLN A 103 1.06 -5.57 -5.00
CA GLN A 103 0.78 -4.13 -4.99
C GLN A 103 1.81 -3.31 -4.23
N THR A 104 2.29 -3.84 -3.10
CA THR A 104 3.31 -3.19 -2.26
C THR A 104 4.50 -4.10 -2.07
N GLY A 105 4.30 -5.35 -1.66
CA GLY A 105 5.33 -6.36 -1.37
C GLY A 105 6.15 -6.14 -0.10
N ALA A 106 6.03 -4.97 0.54
CA ALA A 106 6.94 -4.53 1.59
C ALA A 106 6.70 -5.29 2.90
N SER A 107 5.44 -5.52 3.25
CA SER A 107 5.08 -6.36 4.39
C SER A 107 5.51 -7.79 4.16
N THR A 108 5.31 -8.33 2.95
CA THR A 108 5.66 -9.72 2.62
C THR A 108 7.15 -9.96 2.85
N ILE A 109 8.04 -9.13 2.31
CA ILE A 109 9.49 -9.27 2.58
C ILE A 109 9.80 -9.13 4.06
N ALA A 110 9.14 -8.20 4.77
CA ALA A 110 9.35 -8.03 6.20
C ALA A 110 8.98 -9.29 7.01
N THR A 111 7.89 -9.98 6.65
CA THR A 111 7.35 -11.12 7.39
C THR A 111 7.89 -12.47 6.94
N THR A 112 8.22 -12.66 5.66
CA THR A 112 8.63 -13.97 5.12
C THR A 112 10.12 -14.08 4.89
N MET A 113 10.85 -12.96 4.78
CA MET A 113 12.32 -12.98 4.63
C MET A 113 12.98 -12.43 5.88
N MET A 114 12.69 -11.18 6.25
CA MET A 114 13.39 -10.55 7.37
C MET A 114 13.05 -11.18 8.73
N ALA A 115 11.81 -11.60 8.95
CA ALA A 115 11.41 -12.23 10.20
C ALA A 115 11.85 -13.70 10.30
N GLU A 116 11.93 -14.42 9.17
CA GLU A 116 12.27 -15.85 9.13
C GLU A 116 13.78 -16.09 8.99
N ASP A 117 14.45 -15.45 8.03
CA ASP A 117 15.90 -15.56 7.81
C ASP A 117 16.73 -14.70 8.78
N GLY A 118 16.08 -13.70 9.37
CA GLY A 118 16.70 -12.64 10.16
C GLY A 118 17.05 -11.40 9.33
N VAL A 119 16.87 -10.23 9.95
CA VAL A 119 17.07 -8.92 9.29
C VAL A 119 18.50 -8.78 8.74
N GLN A 120 19.52 -9.05 9.56
CA GLN A 120 20.90 -8.86 9.15
C GLN A 120 21.24 -9.79 7.98
N THR A 121 20.90 -11.08 8.08
CA THR A 121 21.06 -12.06 7.00
C THR A 121 20.43 -11.58 5.70
N THR A 122 19.20 -11.04 5.78
CA THR A 122 18.46 -10.51 4.61
C THR A 122 19.15 -9.28 4.02
N LEU A 123 19.66 -8.36 4.86
CA LEU A 123 20.35 -7.15 4.42
C LEU A 123 21.73 -7.45 3.81
N ASP A 124 22.47 -8.40 4.36
CA ASP A 124 23.78 -8.84 3.87
C ASP A 124 23.71 -9.47 2.47
N ARG A 125 22.53 -9.95 2.06
CA ARG A 125 22.25 -10.47 0.71
C ARG A 125 21.22 -9.63 -0.05
N TRP A 126 21.03 -8.36 0.30
CA TRP A 126 19.91 -7.56 -0.25
C TRP A 126 19.89 -7.51 -1.79
N THR A 127 21.06 -7.48 -2.44
CA THR A 127 21.12 -7.51 -3.91
C THR A 127 20.56 -8.80 -4.51
N ASP A 128 20.67 -9.92 -3.80
CA ASP A 128 20.09 -11.21 -4.21
C ASP A 128 18.60 -11.26 -3.89
N VAL A 129 18.17 -10.73 -2.75
CA VAL A 129 16.74 -10.53 -2.44
C VAL A 129 16.03 -9.75 -3.56
N MET A 130 16.64 -8.67 -4.06
CA MET A 130 16.09 -7.93 -5.20
C MET A 130 16.00 -8.79 -6.48
N ARG A 131 16.95 -9.72 -6.70
CA ARG A 131 16.93 -10.60 -7.86
C ARG A 131 15.85 -11.68 -7.75
N GLU A 132 15.76 -12.32 -6.57
CA GLU A 132 14.78 -13.35 -6.22
C GLU A 132 13.35 -12.82 -6.17
N SER A 133 13.18 -11.53 -5.83
CA SER A 133 11.87 -10.87 -5.77
C SER A 133 11.07 -10.98 -7.07
N LEU A 134 11.74 -11.08 -8.23
CA LEU A 134 11.05 -11.28 -9.50
C LEU A 134 10.37 -12.64 -9.56
N ASP A 135 11.06 -13.69 -9.12
CA ASP A 135 10.60 -15.08 -9.19
C ASP A 135 9.46 -15.32 -8.18
N LEU A 136 9.45 -14.55 -7.09
CA LEU A 136 8.39 -14.56 -6.07
C LEU A 136 7.22 -13.62 -6.39
N ASN A 137 7.18 -13.04 -7.59
CA ASN A 137 6.16 -12.06 -8.00
C ASN A 137 6.07 -10.81 -7.10
N LEU A 138 7.17 -10.45 -6.44
CA LEU A 138 7.36 -9.23 -5.62
C LEU A 138 7.96 -8.12 -6.48
N ILE A 139 7.30 -7.80 -7.61
CA ILE A 139 7.87 -6.98 -8.69
C ILE A 139 8.41 -5.62 -8.23
N HIS A 140 7.81 -5.01 -7.20
CA HIS A 140 8.24 -3.70 -6.68
C HIS A 140 9.60 -3.71 -5.96
N PHE A 141 10.06 -4.87 -5.49
CA PHE A 141 11.35 -5.00 -4.81
C PHE A 141 12.50 -5.42 -5.71
N THR A 142 12.23 -5.72 -6.98
CA THR A 142 13.28 -5.86 -7.99
C THR A 142 14.10 -4.59 -8.22
N THR A 143 13.57 -3.43 -7.82
CA THR A 143 14.12 -2.10 -8.10
C THR A 143 14.13 -1.17 -6.90
N SER A 144 13.89 -1.69 -5.68
CA SER A 144 13.75 -0.87 -4.46
C SER A 144 14.83 -1.20 -3.42
N PRO A 145 15.37 -0.20 -2.70
CA PRO A 145 16.21 -0.45 -1.53
C PRO A 145 15.39 -0.96 -0.32
N PRO A 146 16.05 -1.37 0.79
CA PRO A 146 15.40 -2.10 1.88
C PRO A 146 14.58 -1.24 2.86
N GLY A 147 14.46 0.07 2.64
CA GLY A 147 13.86 0.96 3.63
C GLY A 147 12.40 0.67 3.95
N GLN A 148 11.59 0.30 2.96
CA GLN A 148 10.16 -0.03 3.17
C GLN A 148 9.96 -1.29 4.06
N PRO A 149 10.54 -2.46 3.74
CA PRO A 149 10.39 -3.65 4.57
C PRO A 149 11.03 -3.49 5.95
N LEU A 150 12.14 -2.74 6.06
CA LEU A 150 12.73 -2.41 7.36
C LEU A 150 11.77 -1.62 8.27
N ILE A 151 10.99 -0.70 7.70
CA ILE A 151 9.96 0.03 8.47
C ILE A 151 8.86 -0.92 8.94
N HIS A 152 8.35 -1.79 8.06
CA HIS A 152 7.35 -2.78 8.45
C HIS A 152 7.87 -3.68 9.57
N TYR A 153 9.08 -4.21 9.43
CA TYR A 153 9.72 -5.05 10.44
C TYR A 153 9.91 -4.31 11.77
N ALA A 154 10.42 -3.08 11.74
CA ALA A 154 10.66 -2.29 12.95
C ALA A 154 9.35 -1.96 13.69
N ILE A 155 8.30 -1.57 12.96
CA ILE A 155 6.97 -1.34 13.53
C ILE A 155 6.40 -2.65 14.08
N ALA A 156 6.55 -3.76 13.36
CA ALA A 156 6.08 -5.06 13.81
C ALA A 156 6.72 -5.44 15.15
N LYS A 157 8.05 -5.33 15.28
CA LYS A 157 8.74 -5.60 16.55
C LYS A 157 8.32 -4.66 17.68
N LEU A 158 8.03 -3.40 17.39
CA LEU A 158 7.55 -2.45 18.39
C LEU A 158 6.13 -2.80 18.89
N LEU A 159 5.29 -3.36 18.01
CA LEU A 159 3.88 -3.62 18.30
C LEU A 159 3.58 -5.07 18.68
N ASP A 160 4.57 -5.95 18.71
CA ASP A 160 4.36 -7.39 18.94
C ASP A 160 3.83 -7.70 20.35
N SER A 161 4.16 -6.86 21.33
CA SER A 161 3.69 -6.95 22.72
C SER A 161 2.34 -6.26 22.96
N THR A 162 1.73 -5.69 21.92
CA THR A 162 0.43 -5.03 22.09
C THR A 162 -0.68 -6.04 22.36
N PRO A 163 -1.78 -5.60 23.02
CA PRO A 163 -2.90 -6.49 23.31
C PRO A 163 -3.51 -7.11 22.04
N ALA A 164 -3.82 -8.40 22.09
CA ALA A 164 -4.26 -9.19 20.95
C ALA A 164 -5.53 -8.64 20.25
N GLN A 165 -6.40 -7.93 20.98
CA GLN A 165 -7.63 -7.37 20.39
C GLN A 165 -7.38 -6.40 19.23
N TRP A 166 -6.22 -5.73 19.20
CA TRP A 166 -5.90 -4.76 18.16
C TRP A 166 -5.59 -5.45 16.82
N SER A 167 -4.74 -6.48 16.83
CA SER A 167 -4.45 -7.26 15.63
C SER A 167 -5.67 -8.09 15.23
N TYR A 168 -6.39 -8.64 16.20
CA TYR A 168 -7.63 -9.39 16.00
C TYR A 168 -8.70 -8.59 15.26
N ALA A 169 -8.78 -7.27 15.46
CA ALA A 169 -9.71 -6.42 14.72
C ALA A 169 -9.38 -6.27 13.21
N LEU A 170 -8.14 -6.54 12.79
CA LEU A 170 -7.69 -6.40 11.40
C LEU A 170 -7.68 -7.73 10.64
N ARG A 171 -7.50 -8.85 11.35
CA ARG A 171 -7.49 -10.21 10.78
C ARG A 171 -8.71 -10.54 9.89
N PRO A 172 -9.95 -10.08 10.19
CA PRO A 172 -11.11 -10.35 9.35
C PRO A 172 -10.98 -9.94 7.89
N TYR A 173 -10.16 -8.93 7.56
CA TYR A 173 -10.01 -8.45 6.18
C TYR A 173 -9.35 -9.47 5.25
N GLN A 174 -8.68 -10.48 5.78
CA GLN A 174 -8.01 -11.55 5.03
C GLN A 174 -8.08 -12.88 5.79
N CYS A 175 -9.23 -13.18 6.40
CA CYS A 175 -9.39 -14.34 7.28
C CYS A 175 -9.08 -15.68 6.58
N ASN A 176 -9.25 -15.75 5.26
CA ASN A 176 -9.02 -16.92 4.43
C ASN A 176 -7.58 -17.04 3.92
N ASN A 177 -6.76 -15.99 4.03
CA ASN A 177 -5.39 -16.01 3.54
C ASN A 177 -4.46 -16.55 4.62
N VAL A 178 -4.02 -17.80 4.47
CA VAL A 178 -3.18 -18.51 5.45
C VAL A 178 -1.87 -17.77 5.71
N ASP A 179 -1.23 -17.21 4.68
CA ASP A 179 0.05 -16.50 4.83
C ASP A 179 -0.09 -15.24 5.68
N VAL A 180 -1.13 -14.44 5.41
CA VAL A 180 -1.45 -13.26 6.23
C VAL A 180 -1.86 -13.69 7.64
N MET A 181 -2.59 -14.79 7.79
CA MET A 181 -3.05 -15.27 9.09
C MET A 181 -1.91 -15.81 9.97
N ASN A 182 -0.82 -16.23 9.34
CA ASN A 182 0.43 -16.62 9.97
C ASN A 182 1.27 -15.45 10.48
N TYR A 183 0.88 -14.20 10.18
CA TYR A 183 1.56 -13.03 10.71
C TYR A 183 1.41 -12.95 12.24
N THR A 184 2.45 -12.49 12.92
CA THR A 184 2.39 -12.14 14.34
C THR A 184 1.47 -10.95 14.57
N ARG A 185 1.16 -10.66 15.83
CA ARG A 185 0.32 -9.51 16.21
C ARG A 185 0.96 -8.21 15.74
N GLY A 186 2.27 -8.06 15.95
CA GLY A 186 3.03 -6.91 15.51
C GLY A 186 3.01 -6.76 13.99
N GLU A 187 3.19 -7.86 13.25
CA GLU A 187 3.21 -7.86 11.79
C GLU A 187 1.86 -7.39 11.19
N ILE A 188 0.72 -7.90 11.68
CA ILE A 188 -0.62 -7.43 11.31
C ILE A 188 -0.80 -5.94 11.62
N LEU A 189 -0.33 -5.47 12.78
CA LEU A 189 -0.46 -4.08 13.16
C LEU A 189 0.45 -3.15 12.36
N SER A 190 1.61 -3.63 11.91
CA SER A 190 2.50 -2.87 11.03
C SER A 190 1.79 -2.48 9.73
N VAL A 191 0.98 -3.39 9.19
CA VAL A 191 0.14 -3.18 8.01
C VAL A 191 -0.92 -2.11 8.30
N GLY A 192 -1.57 -2.18 9.45
CA GLY A 192 -2.52 -1.16 9.90
C GLY A 192 -1.89 0.24 9.99
N VAL A 193 -0.73 0.34 10.65
CA VAL A 193 -0.01 1.61 10.86
C VAL A 193 0.53 2.21 9.55
N VAL A 194 1.06 1.38 8.66
CA VAL A 194 1.58 1.87 7.38
C VAL A 194 0.44 2.14 6.40
N GLY A 195 -0.38 1.13 6.15
CA GLY A 195 -1.41 1.13 5.11
C GLY A 195 -2.65 1.93 5.44
N MET A 196 -3.31 1.60 6.56
CA MET A 196 -4.60 2.23 6.91
C MET A 196 -4.44 3.70 7.31
N PHE A 197 -3.27 4.10 7.82
CA PHE A 197 -2.94 5.51 8.07
C PHE A 197 -2.24 6.21 6.90
N MET A 198 -1.96 5.53 5.78
CA MET A 198 -1.37 6.15 4.58
C MET A 198 -2.11 7.40 4.10
N PRO A 199 -3.48 7.44 4.10
CA PRO A 199 -4.23 8.66 3.82
C PRO A 199 -3.81 9.86 4.68
N LEU A 200 -3.55 9.64 5.98
CA LEU A 200 -3.09 10.66 6.90
C LEU A 200 -1.64 11.04 6.64
N TRP A 201 -0.75 10.05 6.43
CA TRP A 201 0.66 10.29 6.16
C TRP A 201 0.88 11.15 4.90
N ALA A 202 0.16 10.85 3.82
CA ALA A 202 0.21 11.66 2.60
C ALA A 202 -0.42 13.05 2.78
N ALA A 203 -1.49 13.16 3.57
CA ALA A 203 -2.14 14.44 3.86
C ALA A 203 -1.23 15.43 4.60
N LEU A 204 -0.24 14.95 5.36
CA LEU A 204 0.75 15.81 6.01
C LEU A 204 1.60 16.61 5.01
N GLY A 205 1.62 16.23 3.72
CA GLY A 205 2.24 16.99 2.63
C GLY A 205 1.74 18.44 2.50
N VAL A 206 0.53 18.75 2.99
CA VAL A 206 -0.02 20.11 3.05
C VAL A 206 0.94 21.07 3.76
N LEU A 207 1.56 20.65 4.87
CA LEU A 207 2.37 21.51 5.73
C LEU A 207 3.66 21.98 5.06
N PRO A 208 4.53 21.10 4.53
CA PRO A 208 5.74 21.55 3.85
C PRO A 208 5.43 22.32 2.56
N ILE A 209 4.35 21.99 1.83
CA ILE A 209 3.90 22.76 0.66
C ILE A 209 3.51 24.19 1.07
N PHE A 210 2.74 24.35 2.15
CA PHE A 210 2.39 25.66 2.67
C PHE A 210 3.63 26.50 3.01
N VAL A 211 4.57 25.93 3.77
CA VAL A 211 5.78 26.65 4.18
C VAL A 211 6.66 27.00 2.98
N ALA A 212 6.85 26.07 2.05
CA ALA A 212 7.62 26.32 0.82
C ALA A 212 6.97 27.42 -0.04
N SER A 213 5.66 27.34 -0.27
CA SER A 213 4.89 28.33 -1.02
C SER A 213 4.98 29.72 -0.38
N ARG A 214 4.77 29.81 0.95
CA ARG A 214 4.90 31.06 1.70
C ARG A 214 6.29 31.66 1.56
N ASN A 215 7.32 30.83 1.58
CA ASN A 215 8.70 31.27 1.47
C ASN A 215 9.06 31.77 0.06
N ILE A 216 8.48 31.18 -0.99
CA ILE A 216 8.68 31.58 -2.40
C ILE A 216 7.91 32.87 -2.71
N TYR A 217 6.62 32.90 -2.37
CA TYR A 217 5.69 33.95 -2.81
C TYR A 217 5.52 35.10 -1.82
N LYS A 218 5.96 34.93 -0.57
CA LYS A 218 5.79 35.90 0.53
C LYS A 218 4.33 36.28 0.83
N ASP A 219 3.39 35.44 0.41
CA ASP A 219 1.96 35.60 0.65
C ASP A 219 1.42 34.36 1.38
N LYS A 220 0.88 34.57 2.59
CA LYS A 220 0.33 33.50 3.43
C LYS A 220 -0.98 32.94 2.88
N GLN A 221 -1.83 33.78 2.28
CA GLN A 221 -3.12 33.35 1.76
C GLN A 221 -2.96 32.58 0.46
N LEU A 222 -2.10 33.06 -0.44
CA LEU A 222 -1.71 32.28 -1.62
C LEU A 222 -1.10 30.93 -1.21
N ALA A 223 -0.21 30.93 -0.22
CA ALA A 223 0.41 29.70 0.28
C ALA A 223 -0.62 28.71 0.84
N LEU A 224 -1.58 29.20 1.62
CA LEU A 224 -2.67 28.38 2.14
C LEU A 224 -3.47 27.77 0.99
N TYR A 225 -3.83 28.60 0.01
CA TYR A 225 -4.62 28.17 -1.11
C TYR A 225 -3.89 27.14 -1.99
N VAL A 226 -2.58 27.30 -2.23
CA VAL A 226 -1.75 26.28 -2.90
C VAL A 226 -1.73 24.97 -2.12
N ALA A 227 -1.59 25.03 -0.80
CA ALA A 227 -1.61 23.83 0.05
C ALA A 227 -2.98 23.13 0.04
N GLN A 228 -4.09 23.87 -0.13
CA GLN A 228 -5.43 23.30 -0.29
C GLN A 228 -5.62 22.57 -1.63
N TRP A 229 -4.84 22.88 -2.67
CA TRP A 229 -4.90 22.06 -3.89
C TRP A 229 -4.34 20.65 -3.71
N TRP A 230 -3.52 20.41 -2.67
CA TRP A 230 -2.94 19.09 -2.37
C TRP A 230 -4.00 17.99 -2.24
N ALA A 231 -5.09 18.29 -1.55
CA ALA A 231 -6.18 17.34 -1.29
C ALA A 231 -6.97 16.95 -2.55
N LEU A 232 -6.68 17.57 -3.71
CA LEU A 232 -7.36 17.33 -4.98
C LEU A 232 -6.38 16.83 -6.07
N VAL A 233 -5.18 16.39 -5.70
CA VAL A 233 -4.23 15.81 -6.66
C VAL A 233 -4.56 14.32 -6.86
N PRO A 234 -5.00 13.89 -8.06
CA PRO A 234 -5.48 12.52 -8.29
C PRO A 234 -4.46 11.44 -7.92
N THR A 235 -3.16 11.61 -8.24
CA THR A 235 -2.13 10.61 -7.91
C THR A 235 -2.05 10.32 -6.41
N ILE A 236 -2.29 11.33 -5.57
CA ILE A 236 -2.24 11.15 -4.11
C ILE A 236 -3.47 10.41 -3.61
N LEU A 237 -4.63 10.61 -4.21
CA LEU A 237 -5.88 10.00 -3.74
C LEU A 237 -6.12 8.60 -4.33
N LEU A 238 -5.84 8.41 -5.62
CA LEU A 238 -6.17 7.20 -6.37
C LEU A 238 -5.27 6.02 -6.01
N PHE A 239 -3.98 6.28 -5.75
CA PHE A 239 -2.98 5.23 -5.50
C PHE A 239 -2.89 4.83 -4.01
N MET A 240 -3.89 5.11 -3.18
CA MET A 240 -3.87 4.72 -1.77
C MET A 240 -4.03 3.20 -1.61
N PRO A 241 -3.26 2.55 -0.72
CA PRO A 241 -2.25 3.08 0.21
C PRO A 241 -0.79 2.83 -0.23
N VAL A 242 -0.49 2.75 -1.53
CA VAL A 242 0.88 2.38 -1.96
C VAL A 242 1.89 3.43 -1.52
N TRP A 243 3.13 3.00 -1.23
CA TRP A 243 4.18 3.88 -0.72
C TRP A 243 4.45 5.12 -1.58
N ASN A 244 4.19 5.07 -2.90
CA ASN A 244 4.38 6.21 -3.78
C ASN A 244 3.59 7.46 -3.35
N VAL A 245 2.50 7.35 -2.59
CA VAL A 245 1.72 8.52 -2.15
C VAL A 245 2.39 9.31 -1.02
N ILE A 246 3.34 8.73 -0.28
CA ILE A 246 4.06 9.44 0.80
C ILE A 246 5.31 10.17 0.31
N TYR A 247 5.98 9.64 -0.74
CA TYR A 247 7.20 10.25 -1.27
C TYR A 247 7.05 11.73 -1.65
N PRO A 248 5.95 12.18 -2.27
CA PRO A 248 5.73 13.59 -2.57
C PRO A 248 5.76 14.48 -1.32
N ALA A 249 5.17 14.03 -0.22
CA ALA A 249 5.18 14.76 1.05
C ALA A 249 6.61 14.85 1.62
N LEU A 250 7.38 13.76 1.55
CA LEU A 250 8.79 13.73 1.96
C LEU A 250 9.68 14.61 1.06
N CYS A 251 9.47 14.59 -0.26
CA CYS A 251 10.18 15.47 -1.20
C CYS A 251 9.84 16.94 -0.95
N ALA A 252 8.57 17.27 -0.67
CA ALA A 252 8.16 18.62 -0.28
C ALA A 252 8.81 19.06 1.04
N LEU A 253 8.88 18.17 2.03
CA LEU A 253 9.54 18.41 3.32
C LEU A 253 11.03 18.67 3.15
N SER A 254 11.72 17.84 2.36
CA SER A 254 13.12 18.04 2.03
C SER A 254 13.34 19.37 1.30
N PHE A 255 12.49 19.71 0.32
CA PHE A 255 12.56 20.98 -0.40
C PHE A 255 12.30 22.18 0.52
N MET A 256 11.35 22.08 1.44
CA MET A 256 11.07 23.10 2.44
C MET A 256 12.32 23.41 3.28
N PHE A 257 13.05 22.38 3.71
CA PHE A 257 14.30 22.55 4.44
C PHE A 257 15.40 23.16 3.56
N LEU A 258 15.58 22.69 2.32
CA LEU A 258 16.57 23.24 1.37
C LEU A 258 16.31 24.72 1.10
N LEU A 259 15.08 25.06 0.76
CA LEU A 259 14.65 26.44 0.51
C LEU A 259 14.91 27.30 1.74
N SER A 260 14.57 26.81 2.93
CA SER A 260 14.82 27.53 4.18
C SER A 260 16.31 27.70 4.45
N ALA A 261 17.15 26.72 4.11
CA ALA A 261 18.61 26.81 4.19
C ALA A 261 19.15 27.91 3.27
N ILE A 262 18.68 27.98 2.02
CA ILE A 262 19.05 29.00 1.04
C ILE A 262 18.66 30.40 1.52
N LEU A 263 17.42 30.55 1.99
CA LEU A 263 16.87 31.84 2.41
C LEU A 263 17.51 32.35 3.70
N GLN A 264 17.67 31.49 4.70
CA GLN A 264 18.14 31.84 6.05
C GLN A 264 19.66 31.68 6.22
N ASN A 265 20.34 31.09 5.22
CA ASN A 265 21.77 30.75 5.27
C ASN A 265 22.14 29.87 6.49
N ARG A 266 21.25 28.94 6.86
CA ARG A 266 21.45 28.03 8.00
C ARG A 266 21.83 26.64 7.50
N ILE A 267 23.05 26.23 7.82
CA ILE A 267 23.65 24.97 7.36
C ILE A 267 22.86 23.74 7.81
N TRP A 268 22.41 23.71 9.07
CA TRP A 268 21.69 22.55 9.61
C TRP A 268 20.39 22.24 8.84
N LEU A 269 19.75 23.25 8.25
CA LEU A 269 18.58 23.05 7.38
C LEU A 269 18.95 22.34 6.07
N ALA A 270 20.15 22.59 5.52
CA ALA A 270 20.63 21.85 4.36
C ALA A 270 20.90 20.38 4.73
N ILE A 271 21.49 20.13 5.90
CA ILE A 271 21.68 18.76 6.43
C ILE A 271 20.32 18.06 6.61
N MET A 272 19.32 18.71 7.22
CA MET A 272 17.99 18.13 7.39
C MET A 272 17.30 17.83 6.06
N SER A 273 17.47 18.70 5.05
CA SER A 273 16.98 18.44 3.71
C SER A 273 17.62 17.18 3.11
N GLY A 274 18.95 17.09 3.18
CA GLY A 274 19.69 15.91 2.78
C GLY A 274 19.24 14.65 3.52
N ALA A 275 19.04 14.72 4.84
CA ALA A 275 18.63 13.58 5.66
C ALA A 275 17.24 13.06 5.30
N VAL A 276 16.27 13.95 5.11
CA VAL A 276 14.93 13.56 4.63
C VAL A 276 15.02 12.91 3.25
N LEU A 277 15.85 13.43 2.35
CA LEU A 277 16.01 12.82 1.04
C LEU A 277 16.82 11.52 1.08
N SER A 278 17.78 11.37 2.00
CA SER A 278 18.50 10.12 2.29
C SER A 278 17.50 9.03 2.60
N PHE A 279 16.64 9.29 3.60
CA PHE A 279 15.55 8.41 3.98
C PHE A 279 14.63 8.12 2.80
N THR A 280 14.19 9.13 2.05
CA THR A 280 13.29 8.93 0.89
C THR A 280 13.93 8.07 -0.20
N THR A 281 15.19 8.31 -0.55
CA THR A 281 15.92 7.48 -1.53
C THR A 281 16.17 6.06 -1.03
N PHE A 282 16.31 5.88 0.28
CA PHE A 282 16.42 4.57 0.92
C PHE A 282 15.08 3.81 0.94
N LEU A 283 13.95 4.50 0.81
CA LEU A 283 12.65 3.87 0.54
C LEU A 283 12.52 3.47 -0.93
N ASN A 284 12.92 4.35 -1.86
CA ASN A 284 12.72 4.12 -3.30
C ASN A 284 13.61 5.02 -4.17
N PHE A 285 14.25 4.45 -5.20
CA PHE A 285 15.06 5.21 -6.15
C PHE A 285 14.26 6.02 -7.18
N ALA A 286 12.94 5.81 -7.29
CA ALA A 286 12.08 6.63 -8.14
C ALA A 286 12.24 8.13 -7.88
N VAL A 287 12.60 8.53 -6.65
CA VAL A 287 12.77 9.95 -6.27
C VAL A 287 14.14 10.55 -6.60
N LEU A 288 15.09 9.79 -7.16
CA LEU A 288 16.42 10.29 -7.53
C LEU A 288 16.39 11.56 -8.41
N PRO A 289 15.45 11.74 -9.35
CA PRO A 289 15.33 13.00 -10.10
C PRO A 289 15.17 14.27 -9.25
N VAL A 290 14.69 14.15 -8.02
CA VAL A 290 14.57 15.28 -7.09
C VAL A 290 15.93 15.84 -6.71
N LEU A 291 16.99 15.00 -6.68
CA LEU A 291 18.37 15.47 -6.49
C LEU A 291 18.79 16.44 -7.60
N LEU A 292 18.48 16.09 -8.85
CA LEU A 292 18.76 16.96 -10.00
C LEU A 292 17.98 18.28 -9.88
N LEU A 293 16.69 18.21 -9.53
CA LEU A 293 15.88 19.41 -9.29
C LEU A 293 16.49 20.31 -8.23
N PHE A 294 16.91 19.76 -7.09
CA PHE A 294 17.48 20.51 -5.97
C PHE A 294 18.82 21.15 -6.32
N GLY A 295 19.68 20.41 -7.02
CA GLY A 295 20.95 20.91 -7.53
C GLY A 295 20.75 22.08 -8.49
N LEU A 296 19.91 21.89 -9.51
CA LEU A 296 19.58 22.93 -10.49
C LEU A 296 18.92 24.14 -9.83
N PHE A 297 18.00 23.93 -8.89
CA PHE A 297 17.35 25.01 -8.14
C PHE A 297 18.35 25.84 -7.33
N THR A 298 19.29 25.18 -6.63
CA THR A 298 20.30 25.87 -5.84
C THR A 298 21.26 26.66 -6.75
N LEU A 299 21.70 26.08 -7.86
CA LEU A 299 22.52 26.74 -8.88
C LEU A 299 21.79 27.93 -9.50
N GLY A 300 20.52 27.77 -9.86
CA GLY A 300 19.68 28.84 -10.40
C GLY A 300 19.46 29.98 -9.40
N CYS A 301 19.26 29.65 -8.12
CA CYS A 301 19.17 30.64 -7.05
C CYS A 301 20.46 31.45 -6.92
N TRP A 302 21.62 30.79 -6.97
CA TRP A 302 22.90 31.49 -6.99
C TRP A 302 23.05 32.39 -8.22
N TRP A 303 22.77 31.85 -9.41
CA TRP A 303 23.00 32.56 -10.66
C TRP A 303 22.11 33.79 -10.84
N TRP A 304 20.82 33.69 -10.49
CA TRP A 304 19.82 34.73 -10.74
C TRP A 304 19.39 35.55 -9.52
N VAL A 305 19.41 34.99 -8.31
CA VAL A 305 18.85 35.66 -7.11
C VAL A 305 19.94 36.14 -6.15
N TYR A 306 20.96 35.31 -5.90
CA TYR A 306 21.97 35.52 -4.86
C TYR A 306 23.40 35.60 -5.43
N ARG A 307 23.56 36.18 -6.62
CA ARG A 307 24.86 36.22 -7.34
C ARG A 307 25.99 36.84 -6.51
N THR A 308 25.66 37.77 -5.60
CA THR A 308 26.61 38.42 -4.69
C THR A 308 27.19 37.51 -3.60
N ARG A 309 26.59 36.35 -3.31
CA ARG A 309 27.08 35.40 -2.29
C ARG A 309 28.26 34.53 -2.77
N GLY A 310 28.64 34.62 -4.05
CA GLY A 310 29.73 33.84 -4.65
C GLY A 310 29.39 32.36 -4.86
N PHE A 311 30.10 31.69 -5.78
CA PHE A 311 29.83 30.28 -6.13
C PHE A 311 30.14 29.31 -4.98
N VAL A 312 31.11 29.64 -4.13
CA VAL A 312 31.49 28.85 -2.94
C VAL A 312 30.31 28.66 -1.97
N TRP A 313 29.40 29.64 -1.89
CA TRP A 313 28.18 29.50 -1.08
C TRP A 313 27.30 28.35 -1.56
N THR A 314 27.15 28.18 -2.88
CA THR A 314 26.40 27.06 -3.49
C THR A 314 27.07 25.73 -3.18
N LEU A 315 28.39 25.66 -3.34
CA LEU A 315 29.17 24.46 -3.00
C LEU A 315 29.03 24.09 -1.52
N LYS A 316 29.04 25.09 -0.63
CA LYS A 316 28.83 24.89 0.80
C LYS A 316 27.45 24.30 1.08
N ILE A 317 26.38 24.87 0.52
CA ILE A 317 25.02 24.30 0.69
C ILE A 317 24.96 22.87 0.16
N GLY A 318 25.51 22.63 -1.03
CA GLY A 318 25.57 21.30 -1.63
C GLY A 318 26.33 20.28 -0.78
N ALA A 319 27.47 20.67 -0.20
CA ALA A 319 28.27 19.79 0.66
C ALA A 319 27.51 19.40 1.94
N TRP A 320 26.86 20.36 2.61
CA TRP A 320 26.08 20.07 3.82
C TRP A 320 24.82 19.27 3.54
N PHE A 321 24.16 19.55 2.41
CA PHE A 321 23.09 18.69 1.91
C PHE A 321 23.60 17.27 1.64
N GLY A 322 24.77 17.11 1.02
CA GLY A 322 25.41 15.83 0.76
C GLY A 322 25.69 15.05 2.05
N ILE A 323 26.16 15.71 3.12
CA ILE A 323 26.33 15.09 4.44
C ILE A 323 24.99 14.55 4.96
N GLY A 324 23.92 15.33 4.83
CA GLY A 324 22.58 14.85 5.15
C GLY A 324 22.16 13.65 4.30
N LEU A 325 22.42 13.69 2.99
CA LEU A 325 22.07 12.63 2.04
C LEU A 325 22.74 11.30 2.38
N LEU A 326 23.85 11.30 3.09
CA LEU A 326 24.58 10.11 3.51
C LEU A 326 24.06 9.45 4.80
N THR A 327 23.07 10.05 5.49
CA THR A 327 22.65 9.63 6.84
C THR A 327 22.05 8.22 6.94
N CYS A 328 21.25 7.77 5.96
CA CYS A 328 20.77 6.37 5.93
C CYS A 328 21.75 5.45 5.22
N TRP A 329 22.40 5.95 4.17
CA TRP A 329 23.26 5.16 3.30
C TRP A 329 24.60 4.75 3.93
N ILE A 330 25.23 5.61 4.75
CA ILE A 330 26.47 5.22 5.45
C ILE A 330 26.22 4.09 6.45
N PRO A 331 25.22 4.17 7.36
CA PRO A 331 24.94 3.05 8.26
C PRO A 331 24.62 1.76 7.52
N PHE A 332 23.82 1.83 6.45
CA PHE A 332 23.52 0.66 5.62
C PHE A 332 24.79 0.06 5.00
N TRP A 333 25.65 0.90 4.43
CA TRP A 333 26.92 0.46 3.84
C TRP A 333 27.85 -0.17 4.88
N LEU A 334 27.98 0.46 6.06
CA LEU A 334 28.80 -0.09 7.15
C LEU A 334 28.25 -1.41 7.68
N ALA A 335 26.93 -1.59 7.67
CA ALA A 335 26.27 -2.79 8.17
C ALA A 335 26.32 -3.97 7.19
N THR A 336 26.29 -3.72 5.88
CA THR A 336 26.08 -4.76 4.86
C THR A 336 27.23 -4.90 3.86
N GLY A 337 28.10 -3.90 3.76
CA GLY A 337 29.10 -3.80 2.70
C GLY A 337 28.57 -3.27 1.36
N TYR A 338 27.24 -3.17 1.17
CA TYR A 338 26.65 -2.65 -0.07
C TYR A 338 26.54 -1.12 -0.08
N THR A 339 26.94 -0.52 -1.20
CA THR A 339 26.79 0.91 -1.46
C THR A 339 25.47 1.19 -2.18
N PRO A 340 25.00 2.45 -2.20
CA PRO A 340 23.83 2.83 -3.01
C PRO A 340 23.99 2.52 -4.50
N LEU A 341 25.24 2.50 -5.00
CA LEU A 341 25.54 2.21 -6.39
C LEU A 341 25.37 0.73 -6.73
N ASP A 342 25.68 -0.17 -5.78
CA ASP A 342 25.46 -1.61 -5.96
C ASP A 342 23.96 -1.91 -6.10
N ILE A 343 23.14 -1.33 -5.22
CA ILE A 343 21.67 -1.45 -5.27
C ILE A 343 21.12 -0.83 -6.57
N PHE A 344 21.67 0.31 -6.99
CA PHE A 344 21.25 0.98 -8.22
C PHE A 344 21.64 0.18 -9.48
N ALA A 345 22.78 -0.51 -9.47
CA ALA A 345 23.20 -1.37 -10.58
C ALA A 345 22.19 -2.52 -10.79
N VAL A 346 21.77 -3.19 -9.71
CA VAL A 346 20.73 -4.23 -9.76
C VAL A 346 19.39 -3.65 -10.23
N THR A 347 19.05 -2.45 -9.77
CA THR A 347 17.85 -1.73 -10.20
C THR A 347 17.84 -1.51 -11.72
N LEU A 348 18.95 -1.05 -12.31
CA LEU A 348 19.06 -0.84 -13.74
C LEU A 348 19.00 -2.17 -14.53
N GLU A 349 19.69 -3.20 -14.04
CA GLU A 349 19.69 -4.55 -14.62
C GLU A 349 18.26 -5.11 -14.73
N LYS A 350 17.48 -5.02 -13.63
CA LYS A 350 16.10 -5.53 -13.60
C LYS A 350 15.14 -4.63 -14.37
N HIS A 351 15.31 -3.31 -14.32
CA HIS A 351 14.44 -2.38 -15.05
C HIS A 351 14.48 -2.62 -16.56
N THR A 352 15.66 -2.92 -17.13
CA THR A 352 15.79 -3.23 -18.57
C THR A 352 15.06 -4.51 -19.00
N ASN A 353 14.84 -5.44 -18.07
CA ASN A 353 14.14 -6.70 -18.34
C ASN A 353 12.63 -6.57 -18.13
N LEU A 354 12.21 -5.77 -17.14
CA LEU A 354 10.80 -5.61 -16.78
C LEU A 354 10.03 -4.75 -17.77
N VAL A 355 10.64 -3.69 -18.32
CA VAL A 355 9.90 -2.74 -19.15
C VAL A 355 10.62 -2.46 -20.46
N GLN A 356 10.27 -3.25 -21.48
CA GLN A 356 10.65 -3.01 -22.86
C GLN A 356 9.50 -2.32 -23.61
N ARG A 357 9.34 -1.01 -23.43
CA ARG A 357 8.38 -0.22 -24.21
C ARG A 357 9.09 0.54 -25.31
N ALA A 358 8.38 0.80 -26.41
CA ALA A 358 8.93 1.58 -27.51
C ALA A 358 9.26 3.01 -27.03
N TYR A 359 10.54 3.40 -27.11
CA TYR A 359 11.03 4.67 -26.59
C TYR A 359 10.28 5.89 -27.13
N LEU A 360 10.01 5.94 -28.45
CA LEU A 360 9.41 7.13 -29.07
C LEU A 360 7.96 7.38 -28.63
N PRO A 361 7.03 6.39 -28.68
CA PRO A 361 5.71 6.56 -28.06
C PRO A 361 5.81 6.92 -26.58
N TRP A 362 6.78 6.34 -25.88
CA TRP A 362 6.97 6.55 -24.45
C TRP A 362 7.38 7.98 -24.09
N LEU A 363 8.20 8.63 -24.92
CA LEU A 363 8.59 10.03 -24.76
C LEU A 363 7.38 10.98 -24.70
N ILE A 364 6.25 10.60 -25.29
CA ILE A 364 4.98 11.34 -25.25
C ILE A 364 4.08 10.85 -24.13
N LEU A 365 3.94 9.52 -23.99
CA LEU A 365 3.05 8.92 -22.98
C LEU A 365 3.52 9.20 -21.56
N HIS A 366 4.82 9.31 -21.30
CA HIS A 366 5.34 9.59 -19.97
C HIS A 366 4.91 10.95 -19.41
N PRO A 367 5.16 12.09 -20.09
CA PRO A 367 4.71 13.37 -19.59
C PRO A 367 3.19 13.47 -19.59
N TYR A 368 2.52 12.84 -20.56
CA TYR A 368 1.07 12.76 -20.58
C TYR A 368 0.49 12.08 -19.33
N ASP A 369 0.97 10.88 -19.01
CA ASP A 369 0.50 10.08 -17.89
C ASP A 369 0.76 10.77 -16.53
N THR A 370 1.96 11.31 -16.36
CA THR A 370 2.30 12.10 -15.17
C THR A 370 1.34 13.29 -15.03
N LEU A 371 1.14 14.09 -16.09
CA LEU A 371 0.29 15.28 -16.03
C LEU A 371 -1.21 14.95 -15.87
N LEU A 372 -1.67 13.83 -16.46
CA LEU A 372 -3.03 13.32 -16.28
C LEU A 372 -3.33 13.08 -14.80
N PHE A 373 -2.44 12.38 -14.10
CA PHE A 373 -2.60 12.04 -12.68
C PHE A 373 -2.30 13.19 -11.71
N MET A 374 -1.75 14.31 -12.19
CA MET A 374 -1.74 15.57 -11.43
C MET A 374 -3.08 16.30 -11.51
N GLY A 375 -3.91 15.91 -12.48
CA GLY A 375 -5.17 16.53 -12.85
C GLY A 375 -4.98 17.58 -13.94
N ILE A 376 -5.81 17.48 -14.98
CA ILE A 376 -5.72 18.32 -16.19
C ILE A 376 -5.76 19.83 -15.90
N PRO A 377 -6.62 20.34 -14.99
CA PRO A 377 -6.60 21.75 -14.61
C PRO A 377 -5.27 22.19 -14.01
N LEU A 378 -4.72 21.41 -13.07
CA LEU A 378 -3.43 21.73 -12.47
C LEU A 378 -2.30 21.68 -13.51
N ALA A 379 -2.25 20.60 -14.30
CA ALA A 379 -1.25 20.43 -15.36
C ALA A 379 -1.27 21.57 -16.38
N GLY A 380 -2.46 21.98 -16.85
CA GLY A 380 -2.59 23.08 -17.81
C GLY A 380 -2.14 24.42 -17.24
N VAL A 381 -2.40 24.67 -15.94
CA VAL A 381 -1.89 25.88 -15.27
C VAL A 381 -0.36 25.84 -15.13
N THR A 382 0.23 24.69 -14.79
CA THR A 382 1.68 24.50 -14.72
C THR A 382 2.35 24.73 -16.08
N LEU A 383 1.78 24.19 -17.15
CA LEU A 383 2.27 24.41 -18.52
C LEU A 383 2.17 25.89 -18.92
N TRP A 384 1.08 26.56 -18.54
CA TRP A 384 0.95 28.00 -18.76
C TRP A 384 2.00 28.80 -17.97
N ALA A 385 2.23 28.46 -16.70
CA ALA A 385 3.29 29.07 -15.90
C ALA A 385 4.67 28.91 -16.56
N ALA A 386 5.02 27.69 -16.99
CA ALA A 386 6.24 27.42 -17.75
C ALA A 386 6.32 28.29 -19.02
N PHE A 387 5.25 28.30 -19.82
CA PHE A 387 5.18 29.11 -21.04
C PHE A 387 5.43 30.60 -20.77
N THR A 388 4.83 31.17 -19.71
CA THR A 388 5.03 32.59 -19.37
C THR A 388 6.46 32.92 -18.95
N VAL A 389 7.17 31.98 -18.34
CA VAL A 389 8.57 32.17 -17.92
C VAL A 389 9.53 32.11 -19.11
N PHE A 390 9.29 31.21 -20.08
CA PHE A 390 10.13 31.08 -21.27
C PHE A 390 9.81 32.10 -22.37
N PHE A 391 8.57 32.59 -22.45
CA PHE A 391 8.12 33.55 -23.46
C PHE A 391 7.55 34.84 -22.85
N PRO A 392 8.37 35.61 -22.10
CA PRO A 392 7.89 36.80 -21.40
C PRO A 392 7.43 37.91 -22.36
N THR A 393 8.01 37.99 -23.56
CA THR A 393 7.65 39.01 -24.58
C THR A 393 6.23 38.85 -25.12
N LEU A 394 5.73 37.62 -25.22
CA LEU A 394 4.38 37.34 -25.72
C LEU A 394 3.28 37.66 -24.69
N THR A 395 3.62 37.71 -23.41
CA THR A 395 2.67 37.90 -22.30
C THR A 395 2.78 39.27 -21.62
N SER A 396 3.77 40.08 -22.02
CA SER A 396 4.15 41.34 -21.36
C SER A 396 3.07 42.44 -21.36
N LYS A 397 2.07 42.37 -22.27
CA LYS A 397 0.99 43.38 -22.34
C LYS A 397 0.08 43.42 -21.10
N GLN A 398 0.13 42.43 -20.21
CA GLN A 398 -0.83 42.32 -19.11
C GLN A 398 -0.25 42.50 -17.69
N VAL A 399 1.07 42.57 -17.53
CA VAL A 399 1.74 42.66 -16.20
C VAL A 399 2.16 44.10 -15.83
N ASN A 400 1.92 45.08 -16.70
CA ASN A 400 2.33 46.47 -16.49
C ASN A 400 1.49 47.29 -15.47
N ARG A 401 0.62 46.67 -14.65
CA ARG A 401 -0.40 47.43 -13.90
C ARG A 401 -0.28 47.51 -12.38
N SER A 402 0.69 46.86 -11.74
CA SER A 402 0.99 47.07 -10.31
C SER A 402 2.22 46.22 -10.00
N SER A 403 3.31 46.66 -9.38
CA SER A 403 3.65 47.83 -8.60
C SER A 403 5.16 47.70 -8.34
N HIS A 404 5.94 48.79 -8.38
CA HIS A 404 7.28 48.98 -7.79
C HIS A 404 7.97 47.75 -7.15
N GLN A 405 8.42 46.78 -7.95
CA GLN A 405 9.12 45.61 -7.42
C GLN A 405 10.49 45.47 -8.08
N THR A 406 11.49 45.50 -7.22
CA THR A 406 12.94 45.44 -7.42
C THR A 406 13.38 44.51 -8.56
N ASN A 407 14.48 44.88 -9.21
CA ASN A 407 15.16 44.24 -10.35
C ASN A 407 15.58 42.75 -10.19
N THR A 408 15.08 42.04 -9.19
CA THR A 408 15.40 40.64 -8.90
C THR A 408 14.31 39.72 -9.45
N LYS A 409 14.71 38.76 -10.31
CA LYS A 409 13.78 37.72 -10.77
C LYS A 409 13.27 36.90 -9.57
N PRO A 410 11.97 36.63 -9.47
CA PRO A 410 11.40 35.94 -8.32
C PRO A 410 11.81 34.46 -8.28
N LEU A 411 11.99 33.91 -7.08
CA LEU A 411 12.35 32.50 -6.83
C LEU A 411 11.45 31.48 -7.56
N ALA A 412 10.18 31.83 -7.79
CA ALA A 412 9.24 31.00 -8.52
C ALA A 412 9.65 30.76 -9.98
N ASP A 413 10.28 31.75 -10.64
CA ASP A 413 10.74 31.61 -12.02
C ASP A 413 11.92 30.63 -12.08
N VAL A 414 12.82 30.73 -11.09
CA VAL A 414 13.93 29.77 -10.93
C VAL A 414 13.38 28.35 -10.76
N LEU A 415 12.42 28.16 -9.84
CA LEU A 415 11.79 26.85 -9.62
C LEU A 415 11.13 26.32 -10.90
N THR A 416 10.41 27.17 -11.63
CA THR A 416 9.74 26.79 -12.88
C THR A 416 10.75 26.31 -13.92
N ILE A 417 11.83 27.05 -14.15
CA ILE A 417 12.86 26.69 -15.13
C ILE A 417 13.52 25.37 -14.73
N THR A 418 13.93 25.23 -13.47
CA THR A 418 14.63 24.03 -13.02
C THR A 418 13.73 22.81 -13.00
N PHE A 419 12.45 22.97 -12.65
CA PHE A 419 11.45 21.91 -12.77
C PHE A 419 11.29 21.44 -14.22
N VAL A 420 11.12 22.36 -15.17
CA VAL A 420 10.96 22.01 -16.60
C VAL A 420 12.20 21.30 -17.13
N ILE A 421 13.40 21.78 -16.80
CA ILE A 421 14.65 21.12 -17.20
C ILE A 421 14.74 19.71 -16.63
N THR A 422 14.48 19.54 -15.33
CA THR A 422 14.50 18.21 -14.70
C THR A 422 13.47 17.28 -15.34
N PHE A 423 12.23 17.74 -15.52
CA PHE A 423 11.14 16.94 -16.09
C PHE A 423 11.48 16.48 -17.52
N ILE A 424 12.00 17.38 -18.37
CA ILE A 424 12.45 17.04 -19.72
C ILE A 424 13.64 16.09 -19.70
N ALA A 425 14.64 16.31 -18.83
CA ALA A 425 15.82 15.47 -18.74
C ALA A 425 15.47 14.02 -18.34
N VAL A 426 14.58 13.85 -17.37
CA VAL A 426 14.08 12.53 -16.95
C VAL A 426 13.22 11.88 -18.04
N ASN A 427 12.44 12.68 -18.78
CA ASN A 427 11.68 12.15 -19.89
C ASN A 427 12.59 11.63 -21.03
N ILE A 428 13.59 12.43 -21.41
CA ILE A 428 14.55 12.07 -22.48
C ILE A 428 15.43 10.89 -22.06
N SER A 429 15.77 10.74 -20.78
CA SER A 429 16.62 9.63 -20.33
C SER A 429 16.00 8.27 -20.60
N GLY A 430 14.67 8.18 -20.72
CA GLY A 430 13.97 6.91 -20.95
C GLY A 430 14.09 5.91 -19.80
N ILE A 431 14.58 6.35 -18.63
CA ILE A 431 14.82 5.49 -17.46
C ILE A 431 13.52 5.07 -16.78
N ALA A 432 12.45 5.84 -16.94
CA ALA A 432 11.16 5.52 -16.33
C ALA A 432 10.18 5.10 -17.41
N GLN A 433 10.09 3.79 -17.67
CA GLN A 433 9.10 3.19 -18.54
C GLN A 433 8.14 2.38 -17.66
N GLY A 434 6.88 2.76 -17.51
CA GLY A 434 6.02 2.18 -16.48
C GLY A 434 4.82 3.04 -16.08
N GLU A 435 4.27 2.78 -14.91
CA GLU A 435 3.09 3.41 -14.36
C GLU A 435 3.39 4.84 -13.84
N ASN A 436 3.75 5.74 -14.74
CA ASN A 436 4.33 7.03 -14.37
C ASN A 436 3.40 7.91 -13.55
N GLY A 437 2.09 7.83 -13.77
CA GLY A 437 1.09 8.49 -12.93
C GLY A 437 1.33 8.24 -11.43
N ARG A 438 1.74 7.01 -11.06
CA ARG A 438 2.10 6.60 -9.70
C ARG A 438 3.57 6.90 -9.37
N ILE A 439 4.49 6.48 -10.23
CA ILE A 439 5.94 6.52 -9.97
C ILE A 439 6.46 7.96 -9.87
N MET A 440 5.93 8.86 -10.70
CA MET A 440 6.33 10.27 -10.79
C MET A 440 5.50 11.20 -9.89
N SER A 441 4.73 10.64 -8.97
CA SER A 441 3.92 11.39 -8.00
C SER A 441 4.75 12.41 -7.20
N PHE A 442 6.05 12.16 -7.01
CA PHE A 442 6.95 13.09 -6.30
C PHE A 442 7.07 14.47 -6.96
N TYR A 443 6.65 14.62 -8.22
CA TYR A 443 6.54 15.93 -8.88
C TYR A 443 5.34 16.77 -8.42
N ALA A 444 4.30 16.16 -7.83
CA ALA A 444 3.08 16.83 -7.41
C ALA A 444 3.28 18.14 -6.62
N PRO A 445 4.10 18.18 -5.53
CA PRO A 445 4.33 19.43 -4.80
C PRO A 445 4.97 20.51 -5.67
N PHE A 446 5.88 20.16 -6.58
CA PHE A 446 6.57 21.13 -7.43
C PHE A 446 5.66 21.66 -8.53
N ILE A 447 4.80 20.82 -9.10
CA ILE A 447 3.77 21.22 -10.06
C ILE A 447 2.82 22.24 -9.42
N LEU A 448 2.39 22.01 -8.18
CA LEU A 448 1.59 22.96 -7.39
C LEU A 448 2.33 24.28 -7.15
N LEU A 449 3.59 24.21 -6.72
CA LEU A 449 4.39 25.40 -6.45
C LEU A 449 4.64 26.23 -7.72
N VAL A 450 4.83 25.60 -8.88
CA VAL A 450 4.96 26.27 -10.19
C VAL A 450 3.63 26.90 -10.63
N ALA A 451 2.51 26.20 -10.43
CA ALA A 451 1.18 26.68 -10.80
C ALA A 451 0.66 27.84 -9.94
N ALA A 452 1.20 28.01 -8.72
CA ALA A 452 0.65 28.82 -7.64
C ALA A 452 0.06 30.18 -8.07
N ARG A 453 0.81 31.00 -8.83
CA ARG A 453 0.38 32.36 -9.25
C ARG A 453 -0.94 32.39 -10.01
N TRP A 454 -1.34 31.27 -10.59
CA TRP A 454 -2.48 31.19 -11.50
C TRP A 454 -3.65 30.40 -10.92
N LEU A 455 -3.48 29.77 -9.75
CA LEU A 455 -4.49 28.87 -9.16
C LEU A 455 -5.71 29.59 -8.57
N ASP A 456 -5.65 30.90 -8.28
CA ASP A 456 -6.74 31.62 -7.58
C ASP A 456 -8.03 31.76 -8.42
N SER A 457 -8.81 30.68 -8.45
CA SER A 457 -10.02 30.50 -9.23
C SER A 457 -10.80 29.31 -8.69
N LEU A 458 -11.88 29.56 -7.96
CA LEU A 458 -12.77 28.51 -7.47
C LEU A 458 -13.29 27.59 -8.60
N PRO A 459 -13.67 28.09 -9.80
CA PRO A 459 -14.07 27.21 -10.91
C PRO A 459 -12.99 26.22 -11.37
N LEU A 460 -11.70 26.58 -11.27
CA LEU A 460 -10.61 25.66 -11.62
C LEU A 460 -10.48 24.56 -10.56
N MET A 461 -10.61 24.92 -9.28
CA MET A 461 -10.60 23.96 -8.19
C MET A 461 -11.80 23.01 -8.26
N THR A 462 -13.00 23.51 -8.59
CA THR A 462 -14.19 22.67 -8.82
C THR A 462 -13.97 21.71 -9.99
N THR A 463 -13.35 22.18 -11.08
CA THR A 463 -13.03 21.32 -12.23
C THR A 463 -11.99 20.25 -11.87
N GLN A 464 -11.02 20.58 -11.02
CA GLN A 464 -10.04 19.62 -10.48
C GLN A 464 -10.72 18.58 -9.59
N ALA A 465 -11.65 18.99 -8.73
CA ALA A 465 -12.45 18.07 -7.93
C ALA A 465 -13.28 17.12 -8.82
N LEU A 466 -13.86 17.63 -9.91
CA LEU A 466 -14.55 16.80 -10.90
C LEU A 466 -13.59 15.81 -11.60
N THR A 467 -12.34 16.21 -11.86
CA THR A 467 -11.31 15.29 -12.37
C THR A 467 -11.08 14.13 -11.41
N VAL A 468 -10.94 14.40 -10.10
CA VAL A 468 -10.82 13.34 -9.08
C VAL A 468 -12.03 12.41 -9.11
N LEU A 469 -13.25 12.96 -9.10
CA LEU A 469 -14.49 12.18 -9.11
C LEU A 469 -14.56 11.23 -10.31
N VAL A 470 -14.33 11.77 -11.52
CA VAL A 470 -14.40 10.98 -12.76
C VAL A 470 -13.31 9.92 -12.78
N MET A 471 -12.04 10.29 -12.51
CA MET A 471 -10.94 9.33 -12.53
C MET A 471 -11.13 8.21 -11.50
N ALA A 472 -11.59 8.53 -10.27
CA ALA A 472 -11.85 7.52 -9.25
C ALA A 472 -12.98 6.57 -9.67
N SER A 473 -14.01 7.11 -10.34
CA SER A 473 -15.16 6.32 -10.80
C SER A 473 -14.81 5.43 -11.99
N THR A 474 -13.94 5.86 -12.90
CA THR A 474 -13.72 5.13 -14.17
C THR A 474 -12.41 4.37 -14.25
N LEU A 475 -11.40 4.73 -13.45
CA LEU A 475 -10.07 4.10 -13.52
C LEU A 475 -9.86 3.16 -12.33
N ALA A 476 -9.58 1.89 -12.62
CA ALA A 476 -9.06 0.93 -11.66
C ALA A 476 -7.53 1.01 -11.66
N VAL A 477 -6.99 1.85 -10.76
CA VAL A 477 -5.55 2.18 -10.78
C VAL A 477 -4.70 1.25 -9.93
N ILE A 478 -5.33 0.47 -9.04
CA ILE A 478 -4.69 -0.55 -8.21
C ILE A 478 -5.55 -1.81 -8.36
N PRO A 479 -5.05 -2.85 -9.03
CA PRO A 479 -5.77 -4.12 -9.14
C PRO A 479 -5.87 -4.81 -7.78
N LEU A 480 -6.88 -5.66 -7.64
CA LEU A 480 -7.02 -6.56 -6.51
C LEU A 480 -6.37 -7.90 -6.87
N ASP A 481 -5.39 -8.32 -6.07
CA ASP A 481 -4.66 -9.58 -6.26
C ASP A 481 -4.94 -10.61 -5.15
N LEU A 482 -5.60 -10.18 -4.07
CA LEU A 482 -6.07 -11.06 -3.01
C LEU A 482 -7.58 -11.24 -3.13
N ASN A 483 -8.03 -12.49 -2.91
CA ASN A 483 -9.45 -12.79 -2.86
C ASN A 483 -10.10 -12.08 -1.67
N PRO A 484 -11.34 -11.59 -1.83
CA PRO A 484 -12.10 -11.10 -0.68
C PRO A 484 -12.31 -12.25 0.33
N PRO A 485 -12.45 -11.93 1.63
CA PRO A 485 -12.83 -12.93 2.60
C PRO A 485 -14.22 -13.50 2.26
N PRO A 486 -14.45 -14.80 2.49
CA PRO A 486 -15.77 -15.41 2.33
C PRO A 486 -16.77 -14.85 3.33
N ASP A 487 -18.01 -14.62 2.89
CA ASP A 487 -19.07 -14.09 3.76
C ASP A 487 -19.68 -15.16 4.69
N ALA A 488 -19.66 -16.42 4.27
CA ALA A 488 -20.33 -17.54 4.95
C ALA A 488 -19.66 -18.89 4.60
N PRO A 489 -19.85 -19.94 5.43
CA PRO A 489 -19.41 -21.28 5.08
C PRO A 489 -20.14 -21.81 3.85
N ARG A 490 -19.45 -22.65 3.07
CA ARG A 490 -20.04 -23.39 1.96
C ARG A 490 -21.11 -24.37 2.43
N THR A 491 -22.18 -24.46 1.66
CA THR A 491 -23.32 -25.36 1.90
C THR A 491 -23.45 -26.44 0.82
N ASP A 492 -22.62 -26.38 -0.22
CA ASP A 492 -22.58 -27.31 -1.35
C ASP A 492 -21.63 -28.51 -1.13
N ILE A 493 -21.29 -28.78 0.13
CA ILE A 493 -20.41 -29.89 0.50
C ILE A 493 -21.27 -31.16 0.62
N SER A 494 -20.82 -32.25 0.00
CA SER A 494 -21.44 -33.57 0.16
C SER A 494 -21.38 -34.00 1.61
N THR A 495 -22.47 -34.50 2.15
CA THR A 495 -22.62 -34.90 3.56
C THR A 495 -23.13 -36.33 3.66
N LEU A 496 -22.98 -36.93 4.84
CA LEU A 496 -23.50 -38.25 5.18
C LEU A 496 -24.91 -38.14 5.77
N HIS A 497 -25.81 -37.38 5.13
CA HIS A 497 -27.14 -37.03 5.68
C HIS A 497 -28.01 -38.23 6.11
N THR A 498 -27.75 -39.43 5.60
CA THR A 498 -28.49 -40.64 5.96
C THR A 498 -28.08 -41.24 7.30
N LEU A 499 -26.95 -40.81 7.89
CA LEU A 499 -26.45 -41.28 9.17
C LEU A 499 -26.89 -40.35 10.31
N GLU A 500 -27.11 -40.93 11.48
CA GLU A 500 -27.40 -40.18 12.70
C GLU A 500 -26.16 -39.39 13.15
N VAL A 501 -26.34 -38.15 13.62
CA VAL A 501 -25.24 -37.33 14.14
C VAL A 501 -24.93 -37.79 15.55
N ILE A 502 -23.68 -38.15 15.80
CA ILE A 502 -23.20 -38.44 17.14
C ILE A 502 -22.78 -37.11 17.78
N PRO A 503 -23.39 -36.70 18.92
CA PRO A 503 -23.02 -35.46 19.60
C PRO A 503 -21.60 -35.58 20.18
N ALA A 504 -20.82 -34.50 20.04
CA ALA A 504 -19.47 -34.41 20.58
C ALA A 504 -19.34 -33.33 21.66
N ASP A 505 -19.98 -32.18 21.43
CA ASP A 505 -19.95 -31.01 22.31
C ASP A 505 -18.54 -30.60 22.80
N ALA A 506 -17.53 -30.73 21.94
CA ALA A 506 -16.13 -30.50 22.29
C ALA A 506 -15.64 -29.11 21.83
N ARG A 507 -15.16 -28.29 22.76
CA ARG A 507 -14.66 -26.92 22.50
C ARG A 507 -13.15 -26.91 22.34
N PHE A 508 -12.68 -26.33 21.25
CA PHE A 508 -11.28 -26.16 20.89
C PHE A 508 -10.86 -24.70 21.12
N TYR A 509 -9.80 -24.49 21.92
CA TYR A 509 -9.27 -23.16 22.21
C TYR A 509 -7.75 -23.20 22.44
N SER A 510 -7.08 -22.06 22.29
CA SER A 510 -5.65 -21.93 22.59
C SER A 510 -5.42 -21.10 23.85
N THR A 511 -4.39 -21.45 24.61
CA THR A 511 -3.91 -20.62 25.73
C THR A 511 -3.02 -19.47 25.27
N HIS A 512 -2.56 -19.49 24.01
CA HIS A 512 -1.64 -18.49 23.44
C HIS A 512 -2.33 -17.50 22.52
N TYR A 513 -3.38 -17.95 21.84
CA TYR A 513 -4.09 -17.21 20.80
C TYR A 513 -5.56 -17.02 21.12
N LEU A 514 -6.14 -15.92 20.63
CA LEU A 514 -7.57 -15.67 20.79
C LEU A 514 -8.41 -16.55 19.86
N GLY A 515 -9.64 -16.80 20.30
CA GLY A 515 -10.65 -17.50 19.52
C GLY A 515 -10.87 -18.93 19.98
N GLU A 516 -12.06 -19.43 19.67
CA GLU A 516 -12.50 -20.77 20.01
C GLU A 516 -13.56 -21.24 19.04
N PHE A 517 -13.67 -22.56 18.88
CA PHE A 517 -14.68 -23.18 18.05
C PHE A 517 -15.08 -24.52 18.63
N LYS A 518 -16.21 -25.07 18.19
CA LYS A 518 -16.79 -26.25 18.81
C LYS A 518 -17.07 -27.34 17.78
N LEU A 519 -16.63 -28.57 18.05
CA LEU A 519 -17.16 -29.75 17.37
C LEU A 519 -18.52 -30.08 17.98
N SER A 520 -19.59 -29.78 17.25
CA SER A 520 -20.95 -30.03 17.71
C SER A 520 -21.30 -31.52 17.61
N GLY A 521 -20.89 -32.16 16.52
CA GLY A 521 -21.07 -33.59 16.32
C GLY A 521 -20.32 -34.10 15.09
N TYR A 522 -20.42 -35.39 14.85
CA TYR A 522 -19.78 -36.04 13.70
C TYR A 522 -20.61 -37.23 13.21
N ARG A 523 -20.31 -37.68 12.00
CA ARG A 523 -20.79 -38.94 11.40
C ARG A 523 -19.61 -39.65 10.76
N LEU A 524 -19.66 -40.96 10.73
CA LEU A 524 -18.60 -41.76 10.11
C LEU A 524 -19.15 -42.99 9.40
N VAL A 525 -18.46 -43.40 8.36
CA VAL A 525 -18.70 -44.67 7.67
C VAL A 525 -17.35 -45.30 7.31
N ALA A 526 -17.15 -46.55 7.72
CA ALA A 526 -16.01 -47.35 7.32
C ALA A 526 -16.27 -48.00 5.96
N ASP A 527 -15.35 -47.84 5.02
CA ASP A 527 -15.33 -48.57 3.75
C ASP A 527 -14.17 -49.58 3.77
N VAL A 528 -14.53 -50.81 4.12
CA VAL A 528 -13.60 -51.94 4.25
C VAL A 528 -12.90 -52.24 2.93
N GLY A 529 -13.61 -52.10 1.81
CA GLY A 529 -13.09 -52.37 0.47
C GLY A 529 -12.08 -51.32 0.02
N ALA A 530 -12.29 -50.06 0.41
CA ALA A 530 -11.39 -48.95 0.10
C ALA A 530 -10.27 -48.74 1.13
N GLN A 531 -10.22 -49.52 2.22
CA GLN A 531 -9.29 -49.31 3.32
C GLN A 531 -9.35 -47.88 3.87
N SER A 532 -10.56 -47.41 4.20
CA SER A 532 -10.74 -46.02 4.62
C SER A 532 -11.94 -45.79 5.54
N ILE A 533 -11.91 -44.69 6.27
CA ILE A 533 -13.04 -44.14 7.03
C ILE A 533 -13.40 -42.78 6.43
N THR A 534 -14.66 -42.59 6.03
CA THR A 534 -15.17 -41.28 5.69
C THR A 534 -15.75 -40.63 6.94
N LEU A 535 -15.20 -39.48 7.35
CA LEU A 535 -15.59 -38.72 8.53
C LEU A 535 -16.24 -37.40 8.09
N GLU A 536 -17.51 -37.19 8.45
CA GLU A 536 -18.15 -35.88 8.42
C GLU A 536 -18.06 -35.24 9.82
N THR A 537 -17.50 -34.03 9.89
CA THR A 537 -17.47 -33.21 11.10
C THR A 537 -18.43 -32.04 10.98
N ILE A 538 -19.13 -31.72 12.06
CA ILE A 538 -20.07 -30.59 12.15
C ILE A 538 -19.54 -29.64 13.21
N TRP A 539 -18.98 -28.53 12.76
CA TRP A 539 -18.41 -27.50 13.61
C TRP A 539 -19.39 -26.36 13.82
N ALA A 540 -19.29 -25.73 14.98
CA ALA A 540 -19.91 -24.45 15.28
C ALA A 540 -18.82 -23.40 15.51
N GLY A 541 -18.95 -22.26 14.83
CA GLY A 541 -18.14 -21.09 15.13
C GLY A 541 -18.62 -20.45 16.43
N GLU A 542 -17.72 -20.29 17.39
CA GLU A 542 -17.99 -19.57 18.65
C GLU A 542 -17.36 -18.17 18.57
N SER A 543 -16.07 -18.12 18.23
CA SER A 543 -15.37 -16.88 17.87
C SER A 543 -14.22 -17.15 16.90
N ARG A 544 -13.88 -16.17 16.06
CA ARG A 544 -12.78 -16.33 15.08
C ARG A 544 -11.48 -16.66 15.79
N THR A 545 -10.69 -17.56 15.22
CA THR A 545 -9.34 -17.83 15.74
C THR A 545 -8.34 -16.79 15.23
N GLU A 546 -7.32 -16.51 16.03
CA GLU A 546 -6.21 -15.65 15.61
C GLU A 546 -5.34 -16.35 14.55
N ARG A 547 -5.25 -17.69 14.63
CA ARG A 547 -4.39 -18.55 13.81
C ARG A 547 -5.20 -19.49 12.91
N PRO A 548 -4.69 -19.80 11.71
CA PRO A 548 -5.36 -20.72 10.78
C PRO A 548 -5.08 -22.17 11.20
N TYR A 549 -5.75 -22.66 12.24
CA TYR A 549 -5.58 -24.05 12.70
C TYR A 549 -5.94 -25.04 11.59
N HIS A 550 -5.04 -25.99 11.34
CA HIS A 550 -5.32 -27.17 10.55
C HIS A 550 -5.96 -28.22 11.45
N LEU A 551 -6.99 -28.88 10.95
CA LEU A 551 -7.53 -30.07 11.59
C LEU A 551 -6.61 -31.25 11.26
N GLU A 552 -6.29 -32.05 12.26
CA GLU A 552 -5.43 -33.22 12.13
C GLU A 552 -6.17 -34.44 12.69
N VAL A 553 -6.20 -35.54 11.94
CA VAL A 553 -6.71 -36.83 12.43
C VAL A 553 -5.64 -37.91 12.31
N VAL A 554 -5.51 -38.71 13.37
CA VAL A 554 -4.71 -39.92 13.42
C VAL A 554 -5.60 -41.08 13.85
N ALA A 555 -5.55 -42.20 13.14
CA ALA A 555 -6.26 -43.42 13.50
C ALA A 555 -5.30 -44.39 14.22
N HIS A 556 -5.74 -44.93 15.35
CA HIS A 556 -4.99 -45.91 16.15
C HIS A 556 -5.82 -47.18 16.32
N VAL A 557 -5.17 -48.34 16.21
CA VAL A 557 -5.78 -49.61 16.59
C VAL A 557 -5.87 -49.71 18.12
N THR A 558 -7.06 -49.99 18.65
CA THR A 558 -7.32 -50.07 20.10
C THR A 558 -7.70 -51.46 20.58
N ASP A 559 -8.42 -52.23 19.76
CA ASP A 559 -8.66 -53.66 19.98
C ASP A 559 -8.10 -54.47 18.81
N TRP A 560 -7.31 -55.50 19.12
CA TRP A 560 -6.61 -56.33 18.16
C TRP A 560 -6.77 -57.80 18.51
N GLN A 561 -7.23 -58.58 17.54
CA GLN A 561 -7.18 -60.05 17.64
C GLN A 561 -5.78 -60.60 17.35
N ASN A 562 -4.93 -59.82 16.68
CA ASN A 562 -3.57 -60.17 16.31
C ASN A 562 -2.56 -59.17 16.90
N GLU A 563 -1.61 -59.65 17.70
CA GLU A 563 -0.58 -58.81 18.36
C GLU A 563 0.25 -58.00 17.36
N ALA A 564 0.39 -58.50 16.12
CA ALA A 564 1.09 -57.80 15.04
C ALA A 564 0.47 -56.45 14.66
N ASP A 565 -0.83 -56.26 14.88
CA ASP A 565 -1.58 -55.07 14.47
C ASP A 565 -1.76 -54.04 15.62
N SER A 566 -1.31 -54.37 16.85
CA SER A 566 -1.53 -53.58 18.09
C SER A 566 -0.87 -52.20 18.15
N GLN A 567 0.10 -51.92 17.27
CA GLN A 567 0.79 -50.62 17.18
C GLN A 567 0.52 -49.90 15.86
N THR A 568 -0.43 -50.42 15.06
CA THR A 568 -0.74 -49.85 13.76
C THR A 568 -1.39 -48.48 13.94
N THR A 569 -0.77 -47.47 13.34
CA THR A 569 -1.22 -46.08 13.38
C THR A 569 -1.24 -45.53 11.96
N SER A 570 -2.28 -44.79 11.60
CA SER A 570 -2.33 -44.14 10.28
C SER A 570 -1.32 -43.01 10.19
N GLN A 571 -0.99 -42.59 8.97
CA GLN A 571 -0.37 -41.28 8.81
C GLN A 571 -1.35 -40.20 9.25
N ALA A 572 -0.82 -39.13 9.85
CA ALA A 572 -1.62 -37.98 10.22
C ALA A 572 -2.15 -37.29 8.95
N ILE A 573 -3.46 -37.11 8.87
CA ILE A 573 -4.09 -36.36 7.79
C ILE A 573 -4.38 -34.96 8.31
N ARG A 574 -3.82 -33.95 7.64
CA ARG A 574 -4.02 -32.54 7.96
C ARG A 574 -4.77 -31.85 6.85
N TRP A 575 -5.77 -31.06 7.21
CA TRP A 575 -6.51 -30.26 6.25
C TRP A 575 -6.97 -28.93 6.86
N LEU A 576 -7.28 -27.98 5.97
CA LEU A 576 -8.02 -26.78 6.34
C LEU A 576 -9.50 -26.99 6.02
N PRO A 577 -10.41 -26.60 6.92
CA PRO A 577 -11.84 -26.72 6.69
C PRO A 577 -12.29 -26.19 5.34
N GLN A 578 -13.19 -26.95 4.69
CA GLN A 578 -13.74 -26.60 3.37
C GLN A 578 -12.67 -26.31 2.32
N THR A 579 -11.60 -27.13 2.31
CA THR A 579 -10.43 -27.01 1.43
C THR A 579 -9.74 -25.66 1.52
N GLY A 580 -9.72 -25.04 2.71
CA GLY A 580 -9.12 -23.73 2.94
C GLY A 580 -9.97 -22.54 2.49
N ASN A 581 -11.17 -22.75 1.96
CA ASN A 581 -12.05 -21.63 1.59
C ASN A 581 -12.66 -20.94 2.80
N TYR A 582 -12.91 -21.66 3.90
CA TYR A 582 -13.53 -21.12 5.12
C TYR A 582 -12.82 -21.65 6.38
N PRO A 583 -11.55 -21.27 6.61
CA PRO A 583 -10.76 -21.74 7.76
C PRO A 583 -11.31 -21.18 9.10
N PRO A 584 -10.88 -21.72 10.26
CA PRO A 584 -11.35 -21.28 11.58
C PRO A 584 -11.16 -19.78 11.88
N THR A 585 -10.20 -19.15 11.22
CA THR A 585 -9.96 -17.69 11.25
C THR A 585 -11.13 -16.88 10.67
N CYS A 586 -11.98 -17.47 9.84
CA CYS A 586 -13.19 -16.85 9.29
C CYS A 586 -14.44 -17.10 10.12
N TRP A 587 -14.46 -18.15 10.95
CA TRP A 587 -15.69 -18.65 11.61
C TRP A 587 -16.30 -17.62 12.56
N GLN A 588 -17.57 -17.31 12.33
CA GLN A 588 -18.33 -16.35 13.12
C GLN A 588 -19.19 -17.08 14.15
N ALA A 589 -19.57 -16.37 15.20
CA ALA A 589 -20.50 -16.88 16.21
C ALA A 589 -21.81 -17.31 15.53
N GLY A 590 -22.16 -18.59 15.67
CA GLY A 590 -23.37 -19.18 15.10
C GLY A 590 -23.22 -19.79 13.70
N ASP A 591 -22.03 -19.70 13.08
CA ASP A 591 -21.75 -20.45 11.86
C ASP A 591 -21.84 -21.96 12.12
N VAL A 592 -22.39 -22.71 11.16
CA VAL A 592 -22.35 -24.18 11.15
C VAL A 592 -21.55 -24.62 9.94
N ILE A 593 -20.44 -25.33 10.19
CA ILE A 593 -19.49 -25.71 9.16
C ILE A 593 -19.48 -27.23 9.05
N HIS A 594 -19.90 -27.73 7.89
CA HIS A 594 -19.77 -29.13 7.53
C HIS A 594 -18.44 -29.35 6.82
N ASP A 595 -17.78 -30.45 7.13
CA ASP A 595 -16.57 -30.87 6.43
C ASP A 595 -16.46 -32.39 6.38
N VAL A 596 -16.03 -32.92 5.24
CA VAL A 596 -15.96 -34.36 4.98
C VAL A 596 -14.57 -34.74 4.53
N GLN A 597 -13.97 -35.69 5.24
CA GLN A 597 -12.63 -36.19 4.96
C GLN A 597 -12.63 -37.70 4.80
N VAL A 598 -11.81 -38.21 3.90
CA VAL A 598 -11.56 -39.64 3.72
C VAL A 598 -10.22 -39.97 4.33
N ILE A 599 -10.24 -40.80 5.38
CA ILE A 599 -9.07 -41.22 6.14
C ILE A 599 -8.64 -42.59 5.62
N HIS A 600 -7.54 -42.64 4.88
CA HIS A 600 -6.97 -43.91 4.44
C HIS A 600 -6.28 -44.62 5.61
N LEU A 601 -6.64 -45.88 5.80
CA LEU A 601 -6.15 -46.71 6.88
C LEU A 601 -5.00 -47.61 6.41
N PRO A 602 -4.01 -47.89 7.27
CA PRO A 602 -3.06 -48.96 7.04
C PRO A 602 -3.75 -50.32 6.88
N VAL A 603 -3.16 -51.21 6.09
CA VAL A 603 -3.66 -52.57 5.93
C VAL A 603 -3.51 -53.32 7.24
N VAL A 604 -4.60 -53.95 7.69
CA VAL A 604 -4.66 -54.81 8.88
C VAL A 604 -4.96 -56.25 8.48
N THR A 605 -4.49 -57.21 9.28
CA THR A 605 -4.57 -58.65 8.93
C THR A 605 -5.78 -59.36 9.52
N ALA A 606 -6.45 -58.72 10.48
CA ALA A 606 -7.63 -59.21 11.16
C ALA A 606 -8.61 -58.05 11.40
N PRO A 607 -9.87 -58.33 11.78
CA PRO A 607 -10.78 -57.31 12.26
C PRO A 607 -10.16 -56.55 13.44
N VAL A 608 -10.27 -55.22 13.42
CA VAL A 608 -9.74 -54.32 14.45
C VAL A 608 -10.75 -53.25 14.80
N GLU A 609 -10.55 -52.62 15.95
CA GLU A 609 -11.21 -51.37 16.30
C GLU A 609 -10.26 -50.20 16.07
N TRP A 610 -10.74 -49.17 15.37
CA TRP A 610 -10.00 -47.91 15.19
C TRP A 610 -10.56 -46.83 16.10
N THR A 611 -9.71 -46.25 16.93
CA THR A 611 -9.97 -44.95 17.57
C THR A 611 -9.39 -43.84 16.69
N LEU A 612 -10.14 -42.75 16.49
CA LEU A 612 -9.62 -41.56 15.82
C LEU A 612 -9.30 -40.46 16.85
N GLU A 613 -8.09 -39.94 16.78
CA GLU A 613 -7.63 -38.79 17.54
C GLU A 613 -7.70 -37.54 16.66
N LEU A 614 -8.62 -36.61 16.99
CA LEU A 614 -8.83 -35.35 16.27
C LEU A 614 -8.21 -34.17 17.04
N ARG A 615 -7.33 -33.44 16.37
CA ARG A 615 -6.59 -32.29 16.90
C ARG A 615 -6.79 -31.06 16.02
N ALA A 616 -6.53 -29.87 16.58
CA ALA A 616 -6.38 -28.65 15.82
C ALA A 616 -4.98 -28.08 16.06
N VAL A 617 -4.18 -27.96 15.00
CA VAL A 617 -2.74 -27.66 15.05
C VAL A 617 -2.41 -26.44 14.21
N ASP A 618 -1.73 -25.44 14.78
CA ASP A 618 -1.13 -24.35 14.02
C ASP A 618 0.16 -24.85 13.36
N PRO A 619 0.22 -24.96 12.01
CA PRO A 619 1.37 -25.50 11.32
C PRO A 619 2.64 -24.65 11.50
N LYS A 620 2.52 -23.35 11.77
CA LYS A 620 3.67 -22.45 11.89
C LYS A 620 4.33 -22.55 13.26
N THR A 621 3.53 -22.63 14.32
CA THR A 621 4.07 -22.61 15.70
C THR A 621 4.06 -23.97 16.39
N GLY A 622 3.34 -24.95 15.85
CA GLY A 622 3.12 -26.25 16.49
C GLY A 622 2.16 -26.18 17.68
N ASP A 623 1.49 -25.04 17.91
CA ASP A 623 0.47 -24.90 18.94
C ASP A 623 -0.69 -25.87 18.66
N VAL A 624 -1.07 -26.66 19.67
CA VAL A 624 -2.18 -27.60 19.60
C VAL A 624 -3.30 -27.07 20.50
N ALA A 625 -4.49 -26.89 19.94
CA ALA A 625 -5.63 -26.40 20.70
C ALA A 625 -6.02 -27.41 21.81
N TRP A 626 -6.36 -26.87 22.96
CA TRP A 626 -6.98 -27.61 24.05
C TRP A 626 -8.44 -27.90 23.72
N VAL A 627 -8.88 -29.09 24.10
CA VAL A 627 -10.24 -29.61 23.92
C VAL A 627 -10.88 -29.74 25.28
N SER A 628 -12.00 -29.06 25.51
CA SER A 628 -12.86 -29.23 26.68
C SER A 628 -14.17 -29.89 26.27
N THR A 629 -14.52 -31.00 26.91
CA THR A 629 -15.78 -31.74 26.68
C THR A 629 -16.83 -31.39 27.73
N SER A 630 -18.06 -31.92 27.57
CA SER A 630 -19.16 -31.74 28.54
C SER A 630 -18.85 -32.28 29.94
N ASP A 631 -17.88 -33.19 30.06
CA ASP A 631 -17.46 -33.80 31.32
C ASP A 631 -16.35 -32.98 32.02
N ASP A 632 -16.12 -31.74 31.56
CA ASP A 632 -15.05 -30.83 32.00
C ASP A 632 -13.63 -31.40 31.85
N GLU A 633 -13.46 -32.44 31.03
CA GLU A 633 -12.14 -33.01 30.75
C GLU A 633 -11.39 -32.15 29.73
N ILE A 634 -10.14 -31.80 30.06
CA ILE A 634 -9.27 -30.97 29.21
C ILE A 634 -8.15 -31.85 28.63
N ARG A 635 -8.14 -32.00 27.30
CA ARG A 635 -7.14 -32.77 26.54
C ARG A 635 -6.59 -31.95 25.37
N GLN A 636 -5.58 -32.45 24.67
CA GLN A 636 -5.08 -31.84 23.41
C GLN A 636 -5.70 -32.45 22.15
N ALA A 637 -6.62 -33.40 22.33
CA ALA A 637 -7.33 -34.05 21.25
C ALA A 637 -8.72 -34.49 21.70
N PHE A 638 -9.64 -34.50 20.75
CA PHE A 638 -10.92 -35.14 20.88
C PHE A 638 -10.81 -36.59 20.41
N ILE A 639 -11.25 -37.53 21.24
CA ILE A 639 -11.22 -38.95 20.93
C ILE A 639 -12.58 -39.35 20.36
N ILE A 640 -12.61 -39.75 19.10
CA ILE A 640 -13.79 -40.36 18.48
C ILE A 640 -13.77 -41.85 18.86
N PRO A 641 -14.82 -42.37 19.53
CA PRO A 641 -14.89 -43.75 20.02
C PRO A 641 -14.71 -44.80 18.94
N ASP A 642 -14.39 -46.01 19.39
CA ASP A 642 -13.99 -47.15 18.58
C ASP A 642 -14.93 -47.46 17.40
N ILE A 643 -14.32 -47.55 16.22
CA ILE A 643 -14.97 -47.85 14.95
C ILE A 643 -14.65 -49.30 14.61
N GLN A 644 -15.67 -50.14 14.67
CA GLN A 644 -15.58 -51.54 14.26
C GLN A 644 -15.21 -51.63 12.79
N TYR A 645 -14.08 -52.29 12.50
CA TYR A 645 -13.56 -52.45 11.16
C TYR A 645 -13.38 -53.94 10.85
N PRO A 646 -14.40 -54.56 10.21
CA PRO A 646 -14.51 -56.01 10.08
C PRO A 646 -13.63 -56.63 9.00
#